data_AF-A0AA36HJQ6-F1
#
_entry.id   AF-A0AA36HJQ6-F1
#
_cell.length_a   1.000
_cell.length_b   1.000
_cell.length_c   1.000
_cell.angle_alpha   90.00
_cell.angle_beta   90.00
_cell.angle_gamma   90.00
#
_symmetry.space_group_name_H-M   'P 1'
#
loop_
_entity.id
_entity.type
_entity.pdbx_description
1 polymer ?
#
loop_
_entity_poly.entity_id
_entity_poly.type
_entity_poly.pdbx_seq_one_letter_code
_entity_poly.pdbx_strand_id
1 'polypeptide(L)'
;MDAALLPNRFQSWFASRGWAPRPHQLQLIDHLTLGHSTLLIAPTGAGKTLAGFLPSLVELERRGKRKPGQPGYGIHTLYVSPLKALAVDIARNLEAPVSEMGLPVRLETRTGDTPSHKRQRQKLNPPDILLTTPEQIALLLSDPASDRLFASLKTVILDELHALVTSKRGDLLALGLARLRRLAPGVRTIGLSATVAEPDDLRAYLVDQPDANKRALSHVVEVSGGARPDISILESQERLPWSGHSSRYAIGDIYRLIKAHNVSLLFVNTRSQAEMVFQELWRINDDTLPIALHHGSLDVGQRRKVEAAMASGALRAVVATSSLDMGIDWGDIDLVVNIGAPKGASRLAQRIGRANHRMDEPSKAVLVPSNRFEVLECQAALAASRRGDQDTPPLRKGALDVLAQHVLGLACADALDLAATYEEIRSSETYRTLDWETFERVIDFAATGGYALKSYDQYAKLRKGNDGFWRIANPKIAQQYRLNVGTIVEAPKIKVRLVRSKADGRRTPVGRGGRILGEIEEYFIDQMVPGDTFLFSGEVVRFEAIRENEAYVSRAKTENPMIPSYMGGKFPLSTYLAEGVRAMLANPSSWDQLPGQVREWLEIQRDKSVLPTRDGLLVETFPRSNKHYMVCYPFEGRLAHQTLGMLLTKRLERMGARPMGFVANDYALSVWGLCDLSLLFSSGRISLDELFEEDILGDDLDAWLADSSLMKRTFRNCAVIAGLIERRHPGQEKTGRQVTVSSDLIYDVLRAHEPDHILLKATWSDAAEGLLDISRYGMNVLTSHVRNYQTAPVCHDIQINGQLVGLHDSGILWWPDESLLVVADLHLEKGSSYARRGVMLPPYDTGATLEKLAGVMDAFDPACVICLGDSFHDADGSDRLPAPYRAMLTTLQLGREWIWVTGNHDPVAPVRLCGETVDEITVGPLKFRHEPVEEIGVERAAGEICGHLHPVARVRRFGRSIRRSCFITDGTRLVLPAFGALTGGLNVTDRAYATLFNRRQFSVFLLGNDRLFPFTASRLVGD
;
A
#
# COMPACT_ATOMS: atom_id res chain seq x y z
N MET A 1 -34.96 -32.00 -20.35
CA MET A 1 -35.64 -30.76 -19.91
C MET A 1 -36.34 -30.20 -21.13
N ASP A 2 -37.67 -30.14 -21.09
CA ASP A 2 -38.47 -29.87 -22.29
C ASP A 2 -38.47 -28.40 -22.69
N ALA A 3 -38.34 -28.15 -24.00
CA ALA A 3 -38.55 -26.85 -24.63
C ALA A 3 -39.95 -26.24 -24.38
N ALA A 4 -40.87 -27.01 -23.78
CA ALA A 4 -42.23 -26.61 -23.43
C ALA A 4 -42.33 -25.44 -22.43
N LEU A 5 -41.26 -25.12 -21.70
CA LEU A 5 -41.23 -23.98 -20.76
C LEU A 5 -41.16 -22.61 -21.47
N LEU A 6 -40.65 -22.59 -22.71
CA LEU A 6 -40.43 -21.35 -23.47
C LEU A 6 -41.61 -21.08 -24.42
N PRO A 7 -42.26 -19.90 -24.39
CA PRO A 7 -43.31 -19.57 -25.36
C PRO A 7 -42.79 -19.61 -26.81
N ASN A 8 -43.67 -19.94 -27.76
CA ASN A 8 -43.32 -20.12 -29.19
C ASN A 8 -42.58 -18.91 -29.79
N ARG A 9 -42.91 -17.69 -29.35
CA ARG A 9 -42.25 -16.46 -29.79
C ARG A 9 -40.75 -16.46 -29.46
N PHE A 10 -40.40 -16.85 -28.23
CA PHE A 10 -39.00 -16.96 -27.81
C PHE A 10 -38.28 -18.08 -28.56
N GLN A 11 -38.91 -19.25 -28.73
CA GLN A 11 -38.32 -20.35 -29.50
C GLN A 11 -38.02 -19.93 -30.95
N SER A 12 -38.95 -19.21 -31.58
CA SER A 12 -38.79 -18.69 -32.94
C SER A 12 -37.66 -17.66 -33.04
N TRP A 13 -37.50 -16.80 -32.04
CA TRP A 13 -36.42 -15.81 -31.99
C TRP A 13 -35.04 -16.45 -31.77
N PHE A 14 -34.93 -17.45 -30.89
CA PHE A 14 -33.69 -18.22 -30.77
C PHE A 14 -33.35 -18.89 -32.12
N ALA A 15 -34.32 -19.56 -32.75
CA ALA A 15 -34.12 -20.22 -34.03
C ALA A 15 -33.74 -19.25 -35.17
N SER A 16 -34.32 -18.04 -35.22
CA SER A 16 -33.99 -17.04 -36.26
C SER A 16 -32.56 -16.50 -36.13
N ARG A 17 -31.97 -16.58 -34.94
CA ARG A 17 -30.55 -16.27 -34.67
C ARG A 17 -29.62 -17.47 -34.90
N GLY A 18 -30.16 -18.64 -35.25
CA GLY A 18 -29.41 -19.90 -35.29
C GLY A 18 -28.98 -20.38 -33.90
N TRP A 19 -29.67 -19.94 -32.85
CA TRP A 19 -29.37 -20.25 -31.45
C TRP A 19 -30.36 -21.27 -30.89
N ALA A 20 -29.94 -21.98 -29.84
CA ALA A 20 -30.80 -22.78 -28.98
C ALA A 20 -30.73 -22.24 -27.54
N PRO A 21 -31.84 -22.22 -26.79
CA PRO A 21 -31.81 -21.83 -25.38
C PRO A 21 -30.90 -22.79 -24.60
N ARG A 22 -30.02 -22.24 -23.78
CA ARG A 22 -29.05 -23.02 -23.02
C ARG A 22 -29.72 -23.71 -21.82
N PRO A 23 -29.21 -24.87 -21.33
CA PRO A 23 -29.82 -25.60 -20.22
C PRO A 23 -30.05 -24.74 -18.97
N HIS A 24 -29.06 -23.92 -18.59
CA HIS A 24 -29.16 -23.03 -17.43
C HIS A 24 -30.19 -21.91 -17.60
N GLN A 25 -30.47 -21.48 -18.83
CA GLN A 25 -31.53 -20.50 -19.11
C GLN A 25 -32.91 -21.12 -18.86
N LEU A 26 -33.10 -22.38 -19.23
CA LEU A 26 -34.34 -23.13 -18.98
C LEU A 26 -34.50 -23.47 -17.49
N GLN A 27 -33.43 -23.86 -16.80
CA GLN A 27 -33.44 -24.11 -15.36
C GLN A 27 -33.84 -22.87 -14.55
N LEU A 28 -33.35 -21.68 -14.92
CA LEU A 28 -33.77 -20.44 -14.26
C LEU A 28 -35.26 -20.14 -14.44
N ILE A 29 -35.84 -20.44 -15.62
CA ILE A 29 -37.28 -20.31 -15.84
C ILE A 29 -38.04 -21.26 -14.92
N ASP A 30 -37.62 -22.51 -14.83
CA ASP A 30 -38.26 -23.53 -14.01
C ASP A 30 -38.24 -23.16 -12.53
N HIS A 31 -37.05 -22.85 -11.98
CA HIS A 31 -36.89 -22.45 -10.59
C HIS A 31 -37.74 -21.23 -10.23
N LEU A 32 -37.73 -20.18 -11.06
CA LEU A 32 -38.53 -18.98 -10.77
C LEU A 32 -40.03 -19.24 -10.90
N THR A 33 -40.45 -20.11 -11.82
CA THR A 33 -41.86 -20.52 -11.95
C THR A 33 -42.35 -21.24 -10.70
N LEU A 34 -41.48 -22.00 -10.03
CA LEU A 34 -41.74 -22.67 -8.74
C LEU A 34 -41.62 -21.72 -7.53
N GLY A 35 -41.29 -20.44 -7.74
CA GLY A 35 -41.13 -19.46 -6.66
C GLY A 35 -39.75 -19.44 -6.02
N HIS A 36 -38.77 -20.14 -6.58
CA HIS A 36 -37.43 -20.25 -6.00
C HIS A 36 -36.51 -19.12 -6.47
N SER A 37 -35.88 -18.45 -5.50
CA SER A 37 -34.73 -17.58 -5.78
C SER A 37 -33.51 -18.43 -6.14
N THR A 38 -32.66 -17.96 -7.05
CA THR A 38 -31.56 -18.77 -7.61
C THR A 38 -30.27 -17.98 -7.83
N LEU A 39 -29.14 -18.54 -7.44
CA LEU A 39 -27.81 -18.10 -7.84
C LEU A 39 -27.38 -18.83 -9.13
N LEU A 40 -27.08 -18.07 -10.20
CA LEU A 40 -26.46 -18.59 -11.41
C LEU A 40 -24.96 -18.30 -11.37
N ILE A 41 -24.14 -19.35 -11.34
CA ILE A 41 -22.69 -19.30 -11.49
C ILE A 41 -22.37 -19.84 -12.88
N ALA A 42 -21.90 -18.95 -13.76
CA ALA A 42 -21.54 -19.34 -15.12
C ALA A 42 -20.40 -18.46 -15.66
N PRO A 43 -19.54 -18.97 -16.56
CA PRO A 43 -18.44 -18.19 -17.11
C PRO A 43 -18.91 -16.94 -17.90
N THR A 44 -18.01 -16.00 -18.15
CA THR A 44 -18.25 -14.91 -19.12
C THR A 44 -18.55 -15.49 -20.51
N GLY A 45 -19.34 -14.77 -21.32
CA GLY A 45 -19.84 -15.31 -22.59
C GLY A 45 -20.87 -16.44 -22.48
N ALA A 46 -21.25 -16.87 -21.26
CA ALA A 46 -22.23 -17.95 -21.09
C ALA A 46 -23.69 -17.56 -21.41
N GLY A 47 -23.97 -16.27 -21.62
CA GLY A 47 -25.34 -15.76 -21.79
C GLY A 47 -26.08 -15.49 -20.47
N LYS A 48 -25.34 -15.24 -19.37
CA LYS A 48 -25.87 -14.97 -18.02
C LYS A 48 -26.94 -13.88 -17.96
N THR A 49 -26.68 -12.75 -18.63
CA THR A 49 -27.60 -11.61 -18.63
C THR A 49 -28.96 -12.01 -19.18
N LEU A 50 -28.98 -12.61 -20.38
CA LEU A 50 -30.22 -13.11 -20.97
C LEU A 50 -30.87 -14.17 -20.08
N ALA A 51 -30.08 -15.07 -19.49
CA ALA A 51 -30.58 -16.08 -18.55
C ALA A 51 -31.32 -15.46 -17.35
N GLY A 52 -30.80 -14.36 -16.78
CA GLY A 52 -31.45 -13.64 -15.69
C GLY A 52 -32.75 -12.95 -16.09
N PHE A 53 -32.84 -12.40 -17.30
CA PHE A 53 -34.05 -11.69 -17.77
C PHE A 53 -35.11 -12.61 -18.34
N LEU A 54 -34.74 -13.78 -18.87
CA LEU A 54 -35.65 -14.67 -19.59
C LEU A 54 -36.92 -15.04 -18.78
N PRO A 55 -36.84 -15.40 -17.48
CA PRO A 55 -38.04 -15.67 -16.69
C PRO A 55 -38.99 -14.46 -16.61
N SER A 56 -38.45 -13.26 -16.40
CA SER A 56 -39.24 -12.02 -16.35
C SER A 56 -39.87 -11.68 -17.69
N LEU A 57 -39.15 -11.86 -18.80
CA LEU A 57 -39.69 -11.61 -20.14
C LEU A 57 -40.83 -12.57 -20.48
N VAL A 58 -40.71 -13.85 -20.11
CA VAL A 58 -41.77 -14.86 -20.29
C VAL A 58 -43.01 -14.51 -19.46
N GLU A 59 -42.85 -14.08 -18.20
CA GLU A 59 -43.96 -13.63 -17.36
C GLU A 59 -44.65 -12.37 -17.90
N LEU A 60 -43.88 -11.39 -18.37
CA LEU A 60 -44.41 -10.16 -18.94
C LEU A 60 -45.11 -10.39 -20.29
N GLU A 61 -44.64 -11.34 -21.12
CA GLU A 61 -45.38 -11.74 -22.32
C GLU A 61 -46.75 -12.32 -21.96
N ARG A 62 -46.79 -13.24 -20.97
CA ARG A 62 -48.03 -13.87 -20.50
C ARG A 62 -49.00 -12.85 -19.90
N ARG A 63 -48.51 -11.77 -19.29
CA ARG A 63 -49.34 -10.66 -18.78
C ARG A 63 -50.10 -9.93 -19.91
N GLY A 64 -49.51 -9.87 -21.11
CA GLY A 64 -50.10 -9.21 -22.28
C GLY A 64 -50.16 -7.68 -22.21
N LYS A 65 -50.80 -7.07 -23.22
CA LYS A 65 -50.97 -5.61 -23.29
C LYS A 65 -52.00 -5.13 -22.26
N ARG A 66 -51.69 -4.02 -21.59
CA ARG A 66 -52.61 -3.34 -20.66
C ARG A 66 -53.90 -2.93 -21.38
N LYS A 67 -55.06 -3.25 -20.79
CA LYS A 67 -56.35 -2.75 -21.30
C LYS A 67 -56.51 -1.25 -21.00
N PRO A 68 -57.09 -0.45 -21.90
CA PRO A 68 -57.39 0.96 -21.64
C PRO A 68 -58.21 1.14 -20.35
N GLY A 69 -57.87 2.14 -19.53
CA GLY A 69 -58.58 2.44 -18.27
C GLY A 69 -58.13 1.67 -17.03
N GLN A 70 -57.29 0.64 -17.14
CA GLN A 70 -56.72 -0.03 -15.96
C GLN A 70 -55.60 0.82 -15.32
N PRO A 71 -55.51 0.87 -13.97
CA PRO A 71 -54.39 1.52 -13.29
C PRO A 71 -53.06 0.94 -13.77
N GLY A 72 -52.04 1.79 -13.88
CA GLY A 72 -50.70 1.34 -14.27
C GLY A 72 -50.16 0.32 -13.27
N TYR A 73 -49.46 -0.69 -13.76
CA TYR A 73 -48.71 -1.62 -12.91
C TYR A 73 -47.52 -0.89 -12.27
N GLY A 74 -47.10 -1.35 -11.08
CA GLY A 74 -45.80 -1.00 -10.53
C GLY A 74 -44.66 -1.63 -11.34
N ILE A 75 -43.44 -1.51 -10.84
CA ILE A 75 -42.27 -2.19 -11.43
C ILE A 75 -42.47 -3.71 -11.30
N HIS A 76 -42.23 -4.47 -12.37
CA HIS A 76 -42.26 -5.94 -12.34
C HIS A 76 -40.89 -6.54 -12.04
N THR A 77 -39.85 -6.04 -12.71
CA THR A 77 -38.47 -6.54 -12.56
C THR A 77 -37.53 -5.40 -12.24
N LEU A 78 -36.73 -5.58 -11.20
CA LEU A 78 -35.64 -4.69 -10.85
C LEU A 78 -34.31 -5.36 -11.23
N TYR A 79 -33.51 -4.70 -12.05
CA TYR A 79 -32.14 -5.14 -12.31
C TYR A 79 -31.18 -4.19 -11.58
N VAL A 80 -30.29 -4.75 -10.76
CA VAL A 80 -29.38 -4.01 -9.91
C VAL A 80 -27.96 -4.29 -10.35
N SER A 81 -27.26 -3.22 -10.73
CA SER A 81 -25.88 -3.29 -11.20
C SER A 81 -24.93 -2.59 -10.21
N PRO A 82 -23.69 -3.10 -10.04
CA PRO A 82 -22.65 -2.37 -9.33
C PRO A 82 -22.25 -1.09 -10.06
N LEU A 83 -22.39 -0.99 -11.38
CA LEU A 83 -21.90 0.17 -12.15
C LEU A 83 -23.04 0.85 -12.93
N LYS A 84 -23.04 2.19 -12.90
CA LYS A 84 -23.99 2.99 -13.70
C LYS A 84 -23.86 2.68 -15.19
N ALA A 85 -22.64 2.58 -15.70
CA ALA A 85 -22.36 2.31 -17.11
C ALA A 85 -22.89 0.93 -17.53
N LEU A 86 -22.69 -0.09 -16.69
CA LEU A 86 -23.24 -1.43 -16.91
C LEU A 86 -24.78 -1.43 -16.98
N ALA A 87 -25.47 -0.69 -16.11
CA ALA A 87 -26.92 -0.61 -16.17
C ALA A 87 -27.44 0.01 -17.49
N VAL A 88 -26.69 0.96 -18.06
CA VAL A 88 -27.02 1.57 -19.37
C VAL A 88 -26.74 0.62 -20.52
N ASP A 89 -25.62 -0.09 -20.48
CA ASP A 89 -25.25 -1.05 -21.52
C ASP A 89 -26.23 -2.23 -21.57
N ILE A 90 -26.57 -2.80 -20.41
CA ILE A 90 -27.50 -3.93 -20.31
C ILE A 90 -28.90 -3.51 -20.77
N ALA A 91 -29.32 -2.27 -20.51
CA ALA A 91 -30.58 -1.75 -21.04
C ALA A 91 -30.58 -1.76 -22.57
N ARG A 92 -29.51 -1.24 -23.21
CA ARG A 92 -29.35 -1.23 -24.66
C ARG A 92 -29.33 -2.65 -25.24
N ASN A 93 -28.60 -3.57 -24.61
CA ASN A 93 -28.49 -4.96 -25.07
C ASN A 93 -29.80 -5.74 -24.89
N LEU A 94 -30.64 -5.36 -23.90
CA LEU A 94 -31.96 -5.94 -23.69
C LEU A 94 -33.05 -5.34 -24.60
N GLU A 95 -32.87 -4.10 -25.10
CA GLU A 95 -33.79 -3.47 -26.07
C GLU A 95 -33.87 -4.26 -27.38
N ALA A 96 -32.75 -4.80 -27.86
CA ALA A 96 -32.70 -5.59 -29.09
C ALA A 96 -33.62 -6.84 -29.05
N PRO A 97 -33.48 -7.79 -28.11
CA PRO A 97 -34.37 -8.96 -28.05
C PRO A 97 -35.82 -8.57 -27.80
N VAL A 98 -36.09 -7.54 -26.97
CA VAL A 98 -37.46 -7.05 -26.70
C VAL A 98 -38.12 -6.51 -27.96
N SER A 99 -37.40 -5.71 -28.74
CA SER A 99 -37.88 -5.12 -29.98
C SER A 99 -38.07 -6.16 -31.09
N GLU A 100 -37.09 -7.04 -31.29
CA GLU A 100 -37.13 -8.10 -32.30
C GLU A 100 -38.24 -9.11 -32.08
N MET A 101 -38.51 -9.48 -30.82
CA MET A 101 -39.65 -10.31 -30.47
C MET A 101 -40.97 -9.54 -30.47
N GLY A 102 -40.96 -8.20 -30.56
CA GLY A 102 -42.17 -7.38 -30.48
C GLY A 102 -42.91 -7.51 -29.14
N LEU A 103 -42.16 -7.65 -28.04
CA LEU A 103 -42.74 -7.80 -26.70
C LEU A 103 -43.33 -6.46 -26.21
N PRO A 104 -44.51 -6.45 -25.58
CA PRO A 104 -45.13 -5.24 -25.05
C PRO A 104 -44.51 -4.82 -23.70
N VAL A 105 -43.18 -4.76 -23.62
CA VAL A 105 -42.41 -4.52 -22.39
C VAL A 105 -41.75 -3.15 -22.44
N ARG A 106 -41.94 -2.34 -21.41
CA ARG A 106 -41.21 -1.09 -21.22
C ARG A 106 -40.02 -1.31 -20.29
N LEU A 107 -38.83 -1.01 -20.78
CA LEU A 107 -37.59 -1.06 -20.01
C LEU A 107 -36.96 0.33 -19.95
N GLU A 108 -36.47 0.74 -18.78
CA GLU A 108 -35.77 2.02 -18.62
C GLU A 108 -34.68 1.95 -17.55
N THR A 109 -33.70 2.84 -17.66
CA THR A 109 -32.68 3.05 -16.64
C THR A 109 -33.09 4.11 -15.61
N ARG A 110 -32.67 3.90 -14.37
CA ARG A 110 -32.71 4.87 -13.27
C ARG A 110 -31.37 4.88 -12.55
N THR A 111 -30.57 5.91 -12.82
CA THR A 111 -29.25 6.12 -12.22
C THR A 111 -29.15 7.55 -11.68
N GLY A 112 -28.04 7.88 -11.03
CA GLY A 112 -27.74 9.26 -10.64
C GLY A 112 -27.71 10.25 -11.82
N ASP A 113 -27.57 9.76 -13.05
CA ASP A 113 -27.45 10.57 -14.26
C ASP A 113 -28.81 10.73 -14.98
N THR A 114 -29.88 10.10 -14.46
CA THR A 114 -31.22 10.22 -15.04
C THR A 114 -31.78 11.64 -14.85
N PRO A 115 -32.21 12.33 -15.93
CA PRO A 115 -32.76 13.69 -15.84
C PRO A 115 -33.98 13.80 -14.91
N SER A 116 -34.12 14.94 -14.22
CA SER A 116 -35.21 15.17 -13.24
C SER A 116 -36.62 14.93 -13.81
N HIS A 117 -36.90 15.38 -15.03
CA HIS A 117 -38.21 15.18 -15.69
C HIS A 117 -38.51 13.68 -15.91
N LYS A 118 -37.52 12.90 -16.37
CA LYS A 118 -37.64 11.46 -16.56
C LYS A 118 -37.85 10.76 -15.22
N ARG A 119 -37.15 11.23 -14.17
CA ARG A 119 -37.29 10.71 -12.81
C ARG A 119 -38.67 10.90 -12.21
N GLN A 120 -39.30 12.06 -12.43
CA GLN A 120 -40.67 12.35 -11.99
C GLN A 120 -41.69 11.48 -12.73
N ARG A 121 -41.56 11.35 -14.05
CA ARG A 121 -42.42 10.48 -14.87
C ARG A 121 -42.34 9.03 -14.41
N GLN A 122 -41.13 8.50 -14.17
CA GLN A 122 -40.92 7.12 -13.71
C GLN A 122 -41.62 6.83 -12.38
N LYS A 123 -41.79 7.82 -11.49
CA LYS A 123 -42.53 7.65 -10.23
C LYS A 123 -44.04 7.48 -10.48
N LEU A 124 -44.59 8.23 -11.42
CA LEU A 124 -46.03 8.23 -11.72
C LEU A 124 -46.44 7.10 -12.67
N ASN A 125 -45.55 6.76 -13.61
CA ASN A 125 -45.75 5.77 -14.66
C ASN A 125 -44.45 4.97 -14.86
N PRO A 126 -44.15 4.04 -13.94
CA PRO A 126 -42.92 3.25 -13.98
C PRO A 126 -42.84 2.34 -15.23
N PRO A 127 -41.63 1.94 -15.64
CA PRO A 127 -41.44 0.87 -16.62
C PRO A 127 -41.76 -0.50 -16.00
N ASP A 128 -41.92 -1.53 -16.84
CA ASP A 128 -42.04 -2.91 -16.38
C ASP A 128 -40.71 -3.41 -15.82
N ILE A 129 -39.61 -3.09 -16.51
CA ILE A 129 -38.24 -3.42 -16.10
C ILE A 129 -37.47 -2.14 -15.79
N LEU A 130 -36.96 -2.02 -14.56
CA LEU A 130 -36.14 -0.89 -14.14
C LEU A 130 -34.70 -1.35 -13.88
N LEU A 131 -33.75 -0.82 -14.65
CA LEU A 131 -32.31 -1.06 -14.45
C LEU A 131 -31.71 0.07 -13.60
N THR A 132 -31.13 -0.28 -12.46
CA THR A 132 -30.83 0.70 -11.40
C THR A 132 -29.54 0.35 -10.62
N THR A 133 -29.20 1.19 -9.64
CA THR A 133 -28.10 0.96 -8.68
C THR A 133 -28.64 0.89 -7.24
N PRO A 134 -27.89 0.31 -6.28
CA PRO A 134 -28.30 0.23 -4.88
C PRO A 134 -28.76 1.57 -4.27
N GLU A 135 -28.04 2.66 -4.56
CA GLU A 135 -28.35 4.00 -4.04
C GLU A 135 -29.68 4.54 -4.57
N GLN A 136 -30.02 4.20 -5.82
CA GLN A 136 -31.31 4.58 -6.39
C GLN A 136 -32.46 3.77 -5.79
N ILE A 137 -32.22 2.53 -5.36
CA ILE A 137 -33.22 1.74 -4.63
C ILE A 137 -33.51 2.41 -3.29
N ALA A 138 -32.47 2.76 -2.51
CA ALA A 138 -32.64 3.49 -1.25
C ALA A 138 -33.43 4.80 -1.43
N LEU A 139 -33.14 5.56 -2.50
CA LEU A 139 -33.92 6.76 -2.85
C LEU A 139 -35.39 6.48 -3.15
N LEU A 140 -35.68 5.42 -3.91
CA LEU A 140 -37.06 5.04 -4.25
C LEU A 140 -37.81 4.52 -3.03
N LEU A 141 -37.15 3.78 -2.14
CA LEU A 141 -37.72 3.27 -0.88
C LEU A 141 -38.00 4.39 0.13
N SER A 142 -37.22 5.48 0.13
CA SER A 142 -37.45 6.66 0.98
C SER A 142 -38.60 7.59 0.52
N ASP A 143 -39.31 7.20 -0.54
CA ASP A 143 -40.46 7.94 -1.05
C ASP A 143 -41.74 7.33 -0.45
N PRO A 144 -42.69 8.15 0.04
CA PRO A 144 -43.99 7.64 0.52
C PRO A 144 -44.79 6.85 -0.53
N ALA A 145 -44.50 7.02 -1.83
CA ALA A 145 -45.12 6.25 -2.89
C ALA A 145 -44.43 4.89 -3.16
N SER A 146 -43.44 4.49 -2.36
CA SER A 146 -42.66 3.26 -2.55
C SER A 146 -43.53 2.00 -2.54
N ASP A 147 -44.51 1.92 -1.63
CA ASP A 147 -45.46 0.81 -1.55
C ASP A 147 -46.18 0.60 -2.89
N ARG A 148 -46.72 1.68 -3.47
CA ARG A 148 -47.38 1.63 -4.79
C ARG A 148 -46.40 1.28 -5.90
N LEU A 149 -45.17 1.80 -5.85
CA LEU A 149 -44.17 1.60 -6.89
C LEU A 149 -43.71 0.14 -6.98
N PHE A 150 -43.54 -0.53 -5.82
CA PHE A 150 -43.00 -1.88 -5.72
C PHE A 150 -44.06 -2.96 -5.45
N ALA A 151 -45.33 -2.62 -5.24
CA ALA A 151 -46.40 -3.61 -5.02
C ALA A 151 -46.52 -4.70 -6.10
N SER A 152 -46.09 -4.41 -7.34
CA SER A 152 -46.11 -5.36 -8.46
C SER A 152 -44.77 -6.07 -8.70
N LEU A 153 -43.77 -5.86 -7.83
CA LEU A 153 -42.43 -6.41 -8.02
C LEU A 153 -42.46 -7.93 -7.86
N LYS A 154 -41.93 -8.63 -8.87
CA LYS A 154 -41.90 -10.10 -8.93
C LYS A 154 -40.49 -10.66 -8.97
N THR A 155 -39.53 -9.89 -9.49
CA THR A 155 -38.16 -10.36 -9.65
C THR A 155 -37.14 -9.24 -9.39
N VAL A 156 -36.08 -9.55 -8.64
CA VAL A 156 -34.90 -8.71 -8.52
C VAL A 156 -33.69 -9.48 -9.06
N ILE A 157 -33.02 -8.92 -10.06
CA ILE A 157 -31.81 -9.49 -10.66
C ILE A 157 -30.62 -8.70 -10.13
N LEU A 158 -29.68 -9.40 -9.50
CA LEU A 158 -28.44 -8.85 -8.96
C LEU A 158 -27.29 -9.30 -9.86
N ASP A 159 -26.75 -8.37 -10.64
CA ASP A 159 -25.62 -8.68 -11.52
C ASP A 159 -24.29 -8.48 -10.80
N GLU A 160 -23.29 -9.28 -11.19
CA GLU A 160 -21.95 -9.26 -10.58
C GLU A 160 -22.04 -9.32 -9.04
N LEU A 161 -22.87 -10.23 -8.51
CA LEU A 161 -23.25 -10.27 -7.10
C LEU A 161 -22.02 -10.35 -6.17
N HIS A 162 -20.99 -11.12 -6.56
CA HIS A 162 -19.73 -11.24 -5.82
C HIS A 162 -19.02 -9.90 -5.59
N ALA A 163 -19.22 -8.90 -6.47
CA ALA A 163 -18.62 -7.58 -6.32
C ALA A 163 -19.49 -6.62 -5.50
N LEU A 164 -20.80 -6.84 -5.44
CA LEU A 164 -21.72 -6.02 -4.65
C LEU A 164 -21.58 -6.32 -3.16
N VAL A 165 -21.58 -7.60 -2.79
CA VAL A 165 -21.70 -8.06 -1.40
C VAL A 165 -20.46 -7.78 -0.53
N THR A 166 -19.32 -7.50 -1.14
CA THR A 166 -18.05 -7.23 -0.44
C THR A 166 -17.86 -5.74 -0.14
N SER A 167 -18.91 -4.92 -0.22
CA SER A 167 -18.84 -3.47 0.00
C SER A 167 -20.02 -2.95 0.81
N LYS A 168 -19.90 -1.76 1.40
CA LYS A 168 -21.04 -1.05 2.03
C LYS A 168 -22.23 -0.82 1.11
N ARG A 169 -22.03 -0.87 -0.21
CA ARG A 169 -23.13 -0.82 -1.19
C ARG A 169 -23.95 -2.10 -1.16
N GLY A 170 -23.30 -3.23 -0.91
CA GLY A 170 -23.92 -4.52 -0.61
C GLY A 170 -24.74 -4.47 0.68
N ASP A 171 -24.22 -3.85 1.74
CA ASP A 171 -24.98 -3.66 2.99
C ASP A 171 -26.26 -2.84 2.76
N LEU A 172 -26.15 -1.73 2.03
CA LEU A 172 -27.30 -0.89 1.67
C LEU A 172 -28.32 -1.64 0.82
N LEU A 173 -27.85 -2.45 -0.13
CA LEU A 173 -28.70 -3.29 -0.96
C LEU A 173 -29.37 -4.39 -0.14
N ALA A 174 -28.69 -5.02 0.82
CA ALA A 174 -29.23 -6.07 1.66
C ALA A 174 -30.45 -5.57 2.46
N LEU A 175 -30.31 -4.39 3.08
CA LEU A 175 -31.40 -3.70 3.76
C LEU A 175 -32.51 -3.29 2.79
N GLY A 176 -32.15 -2.82 1.59
CA GLY A 176 -33.12 -2.54 0.53
C GLY A 176 -33.91 -3.78 0.10
N LEU A 177 -33.27 -4.95 -0.01
CA LEU A 177 -33.92 -6.22 -0.34
C LEU A 177 -34.89 -6.67 0.76
N ALA A 178 -34.51 -6.52 2.03
CA ALA A 178 -35.40 -6.79 3.16
C ALA A 178 -36.69 -5.94 3.07
N ARG A 179 -36.54 -4.63 2.83
CA ARG A 179 -37.69 -3.75 2.63
C ARG A 179 -38.52 -4.15 1.40
N LEU A 180 -37.88 -4.46 0.27
CA LEU A 180 -38.58 -4.89 -0.94
C LEU A 180 -39.38 -6.18 -0.73
N ARG A 181 -38.88 -7.14 0.05
CA ARG A 181 -39.61 -8.36 0.42
C ARG A 181 -40.83 -8.06 1.28
N ARG A 182 -40.74 -7.09 2.19
CA ARG A 182 -41.92 -6.63 2.94
C ARG A 182 -42.98 -5.99 2.04
N LEU A 183 -42.56 -5.16 1.08
CA LEU A 183 -43.47 -4.51 0.13
C LEU A 183 -44.04 -5.48 -0.91
N ALA A 184 -43.30 -6.52 -1.26
CA ALA A 184 -43.66 -7.55 -2.22
C ALA A 184 -43.25 -8.94 -1.71
N PRO A 185 -44.07 -9.59 -0.84
CA PRO A 185 -43.71 -10.87 -0.19
C PRO A 185 -43.43 -12.03 -1.14
N GLY A 186 -43.89 -11.97 -2.39
CA GLY A 186 -43.64 -12.98 -3.43
C GLY A 186 -42.47 -12.64 -4.37
N VAL A 187 -41.63 -11.67 -4.03
CA VAL A 187 -40.48 -11.31 -4.87
C VAL A 187 -39.43 -12.42 -4.86
N ARG A 188 -38.90 -12.74 -6.04
CA ARG A 188 -37.82 -13.72 -6.22
C ARG A 188 -36.54 -13.01 -6.60
N THR A 189 -35.40 -13.50 -6.15
CA THR A 189 -34.10 -12.94 -6.50
C THR A 189 -33.32 -13.86 -7.42
N ILE A 190 -32.60 -13.27 -8.37
CA ILE A 190 -31.60 -13.96 -9.20
C ILE A 190 -30.26 -13.31 -8.94
N GLY A 191 -29.28 -14.07 -8.48
CA GLY A 191 -27.89 -13.63 -8.43
C GLY A 191 -27.14 -14.11 -9.67
N LEU A 192 -26.39 -13.24 -10.32
CA LEU A 192 -25.50 -13.59 -11.43
C LEU A 192 -24.05 -13.41 -10.98
N SER A 193 -23.24 -14.46 -11.12
CA SER A 193 -21.80 -14.39 -10.86
C SER A 193 -20.99 -15.23 -11.85
N ALA A 194 -19.73 -14.87 -12.02
CA ALA A 194 -18.78 -15.59 -12.88
C ALA A 194 -18.02 -16.68 -12.12
N THR A 195 -17.53 -16.36 -10.93
CA THR A 195 -16.60 -17.15 -10.13
C THR A 195 -16.87 -16.82 -8.67
N VAL A 196 -17.20 -17.84 -7.87
CA VAL A 196 -17.48 -17.71 -6.43
C VAL A 196 -16.82 -18.88 -5.68
N ALA A 197 -15.86 -18.57 -4.79
CA ALA A 197 -15.22 -19.57 -3.96
C ALA A 197 -16.18 -20.17 -2.91
N GLU A 198 -17.02 -19.32 -2.32
CA GLU A 198 -18.01 -19.66 -1.29
C GLU A 198 -19.43 -19.33 -1.77
N PRO A 199 -20.07 -20.20 -2.59
CA PRO A 199 -21.40 -19.94 -3.14
C PRO A 199 -22.48 -19.69 -2.07
N ASP A 200 -22.37 -20.33 -0.91
CA ASP A 200 -23.39 -20.29 0.14
C ASP A 200 -23.59 -18.90 0.74
N ASP A 201 -22.53 -18.09 0.85
CA ASP A 201 -22.64 -16.69 1.28
C ASP A 201 -23.51 -15.87 0.31
N LEU A 202 -23.34 -16.06 -1.00
CA LEU A 202 -24.16 -15.40 -2.01
C LEU A 202 -25.59 -15.95 -2.04
N ARG A 203 -25.75 -17.26 -1.83
CA ARG A 203 -27.07 -17.91 -1.76
C ARG A 203 -27.87 -17.42 -0.56
N ALA A 204 -27.24 -17.22 0.59
CA ALA A 204 -27.85 -16.66 1.78
C ALA A 204 -28.27 -15.20 1.57
N TYR A 205 -27.40 -14.39 0.95
CA TYR A 205 -27.68 -12.99 0.63
C TYR A 205 -28.95 -12.82 -0.24
N LEU A 206 -29.21 -13.76 -1.15
CA LEU A 206 -30.34 -13.70 -2.09
C LEU A 206 -31.70 -13.91 -1.44
N VAL A 207 -31.80 -14.61 -0.31
CA VAL A 207 -33.08 -14.99 0.31
C VAL A 207 -33.32 -14.29 1.65
N ASP A 208 -34.54 -14.42 2.13
CA ASP A 208 -34.92 -13.96 3.46
C ASP A 208 -34.34 -14.88 4.53
N GLN A 209 -33.92 -14.31 5.66
CA GLN A 209 -33.29 -15.02 6.77
C GLN A 209 -34.23 -15.05 7.99
N PRO A 210 -35.16 -16.04 8.08
CA PRO A 210 -36.14 -16.10 9.16
C PRO A 210 -35.54 -16.58 10.50
N ASP A 211 -34.32 -17.14 10.50
CA ASP A 211 -33.68 -17.71 11.68
C ASP A 211 -32.26 -17.14 11.90
N ALA A 212 -32.04 -16.62 13.11
CA ALA A 212 -30.78 -16.07 13.59
C ALA A 212 -29.64 -17.11 13.66
N ASN A 213 -29.98 -18.39 13.81
CA ASN A 213 -29.02 -19.46 14.06
C ASN A 213 -28.81 -20.34 12.82
N LYS A 214 -29.71 -20.26 11.83
CA LYS A 214 -29.66 -21.09 10.62
C LYS A 214 -29.83 -20.24 9.37
N ARG A 215 -28.83 -20.29 8.49
CA ARG A 215 -28.89 -19.65 7.17
C ARG A 215 -29.88 -20.37 6.26
N ALA A 216 -30.80 -19.61 5.67
CA ALA A 216 -31.57 -20.05 4.52
C ALA A 216 -30.73 -19.83 3.25
N LEU A 217 -30.79 -20.76 2.29
CA LEU A 217 -30.01 -20.70 1.06
C LEU A 217 -30.94 -20.75 -0.15
N SER A 218 -30.64 -19.93 -1.17
CA SER A 218 -31.28 -20.03 -2.49
C SER A 218 -30.89 -21.33 -3.22
N HIS A 219 -31.57 -21.63 -4.33
CA HIS A 219 -31.09 -22.65 -5.26
C HIS A 219 -29.82 -22.19 -5.97
N VAL A 220 -29.02 -23.13 -6.48
CA VAL A 220 -27.84 -22.84 -7.29
C VAL A 220 -27.95 -23.53 -8.64
N VAL A 221 -27.55 -22.82 -9.69
CA VAL A 221 -27.34 -23.36 -11.03
C VAL A 221 -25.89 -23.06 -11.38
N GLU A 222 -25.09 -24.11 -11.50
CA GLU A 222 -23.69 -24.04 -11.90
C GLU A 222 -23.52 -24.53 -13.33
N VAL A 223 -22.84 -23.71 -14.13
CA VAL A 223 -22.47 -24.06 -15.50
C VAL A 223 -21.00 -24.43 -15.52
N SER A 224 -20.71 -25.72 -15.64
CA SER A 224 -19.36 -26.24 -15.87
C SER A 224 -19.01 -26.18 -17.36
N GLY A 225 -17.77 -25.81 -17.68
CA GLY A 225 -17.24 -25.78 -19.05
C GLY A 225 -16.80 -24.40 -19.53
N GLY A 226 -16.38 -24.35 -20.79
CA GLY A 226 -15.75 -23.19 -21.44
C GLY A 226 -14.36 -23.54 -21.97
N ALA A 227 -13.96 -22.94 -23.10
CA ALA A 227 -12.61 -23.12 -23.61
C ALA A 227 -11.58 -22.61 -22.58
N ARG A 228 -10.53 -23.41 -22.31
CA ARG A 228 -9.47 -23.01 -21.38
C ARG A 228 -8.80 -21.74 -21.91
N PRO A 229 -8.58 -20.72 -21.07
CA PRO A 229 -7.95 -19.50 -21.53
C PRO A 229 -6.50 -19.77 -21.97
N ASP A 230 -6.12 -19.12 -23.07
CA ASP A 230 -4.77 -19.13 -23.60
C ASP A 230 -4.00 -17.94 -23.00
N ILE A 231 -3.30 -18.19 -21.91
CA ILE A 231 -2.58 -17.17 -21.15
C ILE A 231 -1.08 -17.43 -21.26
N SER A 232 -0.34 -16.43 -21.73
CA SER A 232 1.12 -16.43 -21.80
C SER A 232 1.73 -15.27 -21.02
N ILE A 233 3.01 -15.39 -20.66
CA ILE A 233 3.80 -14.27 -20.13
C ILE A 233 4.68 -13.77 -21.29
N LEU A 234 4.76 -12.46 -21.45
CA LEU A 234 5.52 -11.86 -22.53
C LEU A 234 7.01 -12.22 -22.43
N GLU A 235 7.54 -12.80 -23.49
CA GLU A 235 8.97 -13.00 -23.68
C GLU A 235 9.56 -11.80 -24.42
N SER A 236 10.37 -11.01 -23.72
CA SER A 236 11.08 -9.86 -24.30
C SER A 236 12.57 -10.16 -24.43
N GLN A 237 13.18 -9.64 -25.50
CA GLN A 237 14.64 -9.66 -25.68
C GLN A 237 15.34 -8.59 -24.81
N GLU A 238 14.59 -7.57 -24.39
CA GLU A 238 15.07 -6.52 -23.49
C GLU A 238 15.17 -7.04 -22.04
N ARG A 239 16.09 -6.49 -21.26
CA ARG A 239 16.27 -6.91 -19.86
C ARG A 239 15.15 -6.38 -18.97
N LEU A 240 14.60 -7.26 -18.13
CA LEU A 240 13.61 -6.90 -17.12
C LEU A 240 14.25 -6.01 -16.05
N PRO A 241 13.58 -4.90 -15.67
CA PRO A 241 13.99 -4.10 -14.52
C PRO A 241 14.05 -4.92 -13.22
N TRP A 242 14.99 -4.59 -12.34
CA TRP A 242 15.06 -5.20 -11.01
C TRP A 242 13.86 -4.82 -10.14
N SER A 243 13.38 -3.58 -10.27
CA SER A 243 12.27 -3.03 -9.48
C SER A 243 11.53 -1.94 -10.25
N GLY A 244 10.40 -1.48 -9.69
CA GLY A 244 9.56 -0.42 -10.27
C GLY A 244 8.38 -0.97 -11.06
N HIS A 245 7.53 -0.06 -11.55
CA HIS A 245 6.24 -0.37 -12.20
C HIS A 245 6.23 0.00 -13.70
N SER A 246 7.41 0.19 -14.28
CA SER A 246 7.56 0.67 -15.65
C SER A 246 7.71 -0.51 -16.61
N SER A 247 6.74 -0.66 -17.51
CA SER A 247 6.79 -1.61 -18.62
C SER A 247 7.44 -1.02 -19.89
N ARG A 248 8.22 0.07 -19.78
CA ARG A 248 8.87 0.73 -20.93
C ARG A 248 9.70 -0.22 -21.79
N TYR A 249 10.39 -1.18 -21.16
CA TYR A 249 11.19 -2.19 -21.87
C TYR A 249 10.36 -3.01 -22.87
N ALA A 250 9.06 -3.21 -22.59
CA ALA A 250 8.15 -4.05 -23.37
C ALA A 250 7.29 -3.26 -24.37
N ILE A 251 7.42 -1.93 -24.48
CA ILE A 251 6.52 -1.11 -25.31
C ILE A 251 6.57 -1.52 -26.79
N GLY A 252 7.75 -1.84 -27.32
CA GLY A 252 7.89 -2.34 -28.69
C GLY A 252 7.19 -3.70 -28.90
N ASP A 253 7.28 -4.60 -27.92
CA ASP A 253 6.63 -5.91 -27.95
C ASP A 253 5.11 -5.78 -27.86
N ILE A 254 4.61 -4.92 -26.96
CA ILE A 254 3.19 -4.60 -26.82
C ILE A 254 2.64 -4.05 -28.14
N TYR A 255 3.37 -3.15 -28.80
CA TYR A 255 2.95 -2.59 -30.09
C TYR A 255 2.86 -3.67 -31.18
N ARG A 256 3.81 -4.62 -31.21
CA ARG A 256 3.74 -5.78 -32.10
C ARG A 256 2.52 -6.67 -31.82
N LEU A 257 2.16 -6.88 -30.56
CA LEU A 257 0.95 -7.61 -30.19
C LEU A 257 -0.32 -6.91 -30.71
N ILE A 258 -0.42 -5.59 -30.58
CA ILE A 258 -1.55 -4.78 -31.09
C ILE A 258 -1.65 -4.89 -32.63
N LYS A 259 -0.51 -4.95 -33.33
CA LYS A 259 -0.51 -5.13 -34.80
C LYS A 259 -1.01 -6.52 -35.21
N ALA A 260 -0.70 -7.55 -34.42
CA ALA A 260 -1.04 -8.94 -34.72
C ALA A 260 -2.51 -9.31 -34.44
N HIS A 261 -3.27 -8.48 -33.73
CA HIS A 261 -4.63 -8.76 -33.27
C HIS A 261 -5.61 -7.68 -33.73
N ASN A 262 -6.89 -7.99 -33.90
CA ASN A 262 -7.88 -7.05 -34.40
C ASN A 262 -8.17 -5.89 -33.43
N VAL A 263 -8.47 -6.22 -32.17
CA VAL A 263 -8.80 -5.26 -31.12
C VAL A 263 -8.20 -5.73 -29.79
N SER A 264 -7.22 -4.99 -29.29
CA SER A 264 -6.51 -5.32 -28.04
C SER A 264 -6.97 -4.46 -26.87
N LEU A 265 -7.26 -5.08 -25.72
CA LEU A 265 -7.56 -4.38 -24.47
C LEU A 265 -6.36 -4.47 -23.51
N LEU A 266 -5.71 -3.34 -23.26
CA LEU A 266 -4.52 -3.25 -22.40
C LEU A 266 -4.95 -2.82 -21.00
N PHE A 267 -4.94 -3.74 -20.04
CA PHE A 267 -5.18 -3.44 -18.63
C PHE A 267 -3.91 -3.00 -17.92
N VAL A 268 -4.01 -1.91 -17.18
CA VAL A 268 -2.97 -1.44 -16.26
C VAL A 268 -3.51 -1.36 -14.84
N ASN A 269 -2.61 -1.36 -13.85
CA ASN A 269 -3.01 -1.32 -12.44
C ASN A 269 -3.25 0.11 -11.92
N THR A 270 -2.64 1.13 -12.54
CA THR A 270 -2.74 2.52 -12.07
C THR A 270 -3.01 3.51 -13.21
N ARG A 271 -3.59 4.66 -12.89
CA ARG A 271 -3.85 5.74 -13.87
C ARG A 271 -2.55 6.30 -14.45
N SER A 272 -1.52 6.47 -13.63
CA SER A 272 -0.20 6.94 -14.07
C SER A 272 0.45 5.96 -15.04
N GLN A 273 0.31 4.64 -14.79
CA GLN A 273 0.76 3.62 -15.73
C GLN A 273 -0.06 3.65 -17.04
N ALA A 274 -1.37 3.93 -16.98
CA ALA A 274 -2.23 4.06 -18.16
C ALA A 274 -1.75 5.20 -19.07
N GLU A 275 -1.54 6.38 -18.48
CA GLU A 275 -1.05 7.55 -19.21
C GLU A 275 0.36 7.32 -19.76
N MET A 276 1.26 6.73 -18.96
CA MET A 276 2.62 6.40 -19.40
C MET A 276 2.61 5.45 -20.60
N VAL A 277 1.91 4.32 -20.50
CA VAL A 277 1.82 3.33 -21.59
C VAL A 277 1.21 3.96 -22.84
N PHE A 278 0.14 4.75 -22.69
CA PHE A 278 -0.49 5.44 -23.82
C PHE A 278 0.46 6.42 -24.51
N GLN A 279 1.21 7.24 -23.74
CA GLN A 279 2.17 8.19 -24.31
C GLN A 279 3.35 7.48 -24.99
N GLU A 280 3.87 6.40 -24.41
CA GLU A 280 4.96 5.63 -25.01
C GLU A 280 4.52 4.93 -26.30
N LEU A 281 3.31 4.34 -26.32
CA LEU A 281 2.72 3.76 -27.52
C LEU A 281 2.49 4.84 -28.59
N TRP A 282 1.97 6.01 -28.20
CA TRP A 282 1.76 7.13 -29.12
C TRP A 282 3.07 7.59 -29.77
N ARG A 283 4.16 7.63 -29.01
CA ARG A 283 5.49 8.04 -29.52
C ARG A 283 6.02 7.10 -30.61
N ILE A 284 5.72 5.80 -30.52
CA ILE A 284 6.21 4.79 -31.48
C ILE A 284 5.16 4.40 -32.53
N ASN A 285 4.00 5.08 -32.55
CA ASN A 285 2.86 4.71 -33.39
C ASN A 285 3.01 5.19 -34.84
N ASP A 286 4.05 4.73 -35.52
CA ASP A 286 4.36 5.10 -36.91
C ASP A 286 3.24 4.66 -37.89
N ASP A 287 2.53 3.57 -37.57
CA ASP A 287 1.41 3.06 -38.38
C ASP A 287 0.09 3.82 -38.14
N THR A 288 0.06 4.84 -37.27
CA THR A 288 -1.13 5.64 -36.93
C THR A 288 -2.33 4.81 -36.45
N LEU A 289 -2.08 3.71 -35.74
CA LEU A 289 -3.13 2.85 -35.22
C LEU A 289 -4.05 3.64 -34.28
N PRO A 290 -5.38 3.49 -34.37
CA PRO A 290 -6.32 4.14 -33.47
C PRO A 290 -6.25 3.49 -32.08
N ILE A 291 -5.45 4.12 -31.19
CA ILE A 291 -5.28 3.72 -29.79
C ILE A 291 -5.96 4.76 -28.90
N ALA A 292 -6.72 4.32 -27.91
CA ALA A 292 -7.41 5.21 -26.96
C ALA A 292 -7.00 4.95 -25.50
N LEU A 293 -7.20 5.95 -24.64
CA LEU A 293 -7.01 5.88 -23.20
C LEU A 293 -8.38 5.89 -22.50
N HIS A 294 -8.56 5.05 -21.47
CA HIS A 294 -9.80 4.99 -20.69
C HIS A 294 -9.54 4.81 -19.18
N HIS A 295 -9.89 5.82 -18.37
CA HIS A 295 -9.91 5.70 -16.91
C HIS A 295 -10.91 6.67 -16.27
N GLY A 296 -11.28 6.41 -15.01
CA GLY A 296 -12.33 7.17 -14.31
C GLY A 296 -12.10 8.69 -14.15
N SER A 297 -10.86 9.18 -14.26
CA SER A 297 -10.57 10.62 -14.21
C SER A 297 -10.85 11.36 -15.53
N LEU A 298 -11.16 10.67 -16.62
CA LEU A 298 -11.50 11.32 -17.89
C LEU A 298 -12.89 11.96 -17.82
N ASP A 299 -13.04 13.07 -18.54
CA ASP A 299 -14.33 13.73 -18.72
C ASP A 299 -15.40 12.76 -19.27
N VAL A 300 -16.65 12.94 -18.85
CA VAL A 300 -17.77 12.07 -19.24
C VAL A 300 -17.95 12.05 -20.76
N GLY A 301 -17.78 13.18 -21.43
CA GLY A 301 -17.88 13.27 -22.89
C GLY A 301 -16.76 12.50 -23.59
N GLN A 302 -15.53 12.55 -23.06
CA GLN A 302 -14.41 11.78 -23.60
C GLN A 302 -14.61 10.28 -23.41
N ARG A 303 -15.04 9.84 -22.21
CA ARG A 303 -15.34 8.41 -21.97
C ARG A 303 -16.39 7.88 -22.94
N ARG A 304 -17.52 8.59 -23.09
CA ARG A 304 -18.58 8.21 -24.06
C ARG A 304 -18.08 8.10 -25.50
N LYS A 305 -17.15 8.96 -25.93
CA LYS A 305 -16.56 8.90 -27.27
C LYS A 305 -15.72 7.63 -27.45
N VAL A 306 -14.88 7.30 -26.46
CA VAL A 306 -14.08 6.07 -26.48
C VAL A 306 -14.97 4.83 -26.45
N GLU A 307 -15.98 4.82 -25.57
CA GLU A 307 -16.97 3.73 -25.46
C GLU A 307 -17.73 3.51 -26.78
N ALA A 308 -18.15 4.59 -27.46
CA ALA A 308 -18.82 4.50 -28.76
C ALA A 308 -17.89 4.03 -29.90
N ALA A 309 -16.64 4.50 -29.91
CA ALA A 309 -15.64 4.05 -30.88
C ALA A 309 -15.27 2.57 -30.69
N MET A 310 -15.24 2.11 -29.43
CA MET A 310 -15.04 0.70 -29.10
C MET A 310 -16.21 -0.16 -29.56
N ALA A 311 -17.45 0.23 -29.22
CA ALA A 311 -18.67 -0.50 -29.61
C ALA A 311 -18.90 -0.57 -31.13
N SER A 312 -18.29 0.33 -31.91
CA SER A 312 -18.34 0.31 -33.38
C SER A 312 -17.16 -0.41 -34.03
N GLY A 313 -16.21 -0.95 -33.25
CA GLY A 313 -15.01 -1.63 -33.76
C GLY A 313 -13.99 -0.68 -34.41
N ALA A 314 -14.04 0.62 -34.11
CA ALA A 314 -13.19 1.64 -34.76
C ALA A 314 -11.79 1.76 -34.13
N LEU A 315 -11.51 1.05 -33.03
CA LEU A 315 -10.26 1.13 -32.28
C LEU A 315 -9.43 -0.15 -32.44
N ARG A 316 -8.11 0.01 -32.52
CA ARG A 316 -7.14 -1.10 -32.53
C ARG A 316 -6.71 -1.49 -31.12
N ALA A 317 -6.62 -0.51 -30.23
CA ALA A 317 -6.33 -0.79 -28.83
C ALA A 317 -6.93 0.23 -27.87
N VAL A 318 -7.21 -0.21 -26.65
CA VAL A 318 -7.60 0.67 -25.55
C VAL A 318 -6.70 0.39 -24.34
N VAL A 319 -6.05 1.41 -23.82
CA VAL A 319 -5.30 1.36 -22.56
C VAL A 319 -6.24 1.77 -21.43
N ALA A 320 -6.49 0.86 -20.49
CA ALA A 320 -7.48 1.08 -19.45
C ALA A 320 -7.06 0.61 -18.05
N THR A 321 -7.56 1.30 -17.03
CA THR A 321 -7.52 0.80 -15.64
C THR A 321 -8.67 -0.19 -15.40
N SER A 322 -8.97 -0.51 -14.13
CA SER A 322 -10.15 -1.29 -13.73
C SER A 322 -11.51 -0.74 -14.15
N SER A 323 -11.55 0.44 -14.78
CA SER A 323 -12.78 1.02 -15.32
C SER A 323 -13.46 0.12 -16.35
N LEU A 324 -12.70 -0.77 -17.00
CA LEU A 324 -13.19 -1.72 -17.99
C LEU A 324 -13.10 -3.19 -17.51
N ASP A 325 -12.79 -3.44 -16.21
CA ASP A 325 -12.68 -4.82 -15.67
C ASP A 325 -14.07 -5.53 -15.71
N MET A 326 -15.17 -4.77 -15.59
CA MET A 326 -16.52 -5.31 -15.31
C MET A 326 -17.60 -5.01 -16.37
N GLY A 327 -18.41 -6.06 -16.62
CA GLY A 327 -19.78 -6.07 -17.10
C GLY A 327 -20.11 -5.62 -18.53
N ILE A 328 -19.37 -4.71 -19.13
CA ILE A 328 -19.79 -4.14 -20.43
C ILE A 328 -19.32 -5.04 -21.58
N ASP A 329 -20.22 -5.28 -22.53
CA ASP A 329 -19.91 -6.00 -23.78
C ASP A 329 -19.32 -5.00 -24.78
N TRP A 330 -18.01 -5.09 -25.02
CA TRP A 330 -17.23 -4.09 -25.74
C TRP A 330 -17.00 -4.43 -27.23
N GLY A 331 -17.62 -5.49 -27.74
CA GLY A 331 -17.40 -6.00 -29.10
C GLY A 331 -16.33 -7.10 -29.17
N ASP A 332 -15.91 -7.45 -30.39
CA ASP A 332 -14.98 -8.56 -30.69
C ASP A 332 -13.52 -8.24 -30.28
N ILE A 333 -13.26 -8.08 -28.98
CA ILE A 333 -11.89 -8.05 -28.44
C ILE A 333 -11.29 -9.44 -28.61
N ASP A 334 -10.14 -9.54 -29.27
CA ASP A 334 -9.47 -10.82 -29.52
C ASP A 334 -8.17 -11.00 -28.71
N LEU A 335 -7.71 -9.96 -28.02
CA LEU A 335 -6.57 -10.03 -27.09
C LEU A 335 -6.75 -9.13 -25.87
N VAL A 336 -6.44 -9.67 -24.69
CA VAL A 336 -6.22 -8.90 -23.46
C VAL A 336 -4.73 -8.87 -23.12
N VAL A 337 -4.17 -7.69 -22.89
CA VAL A 337 -2.78 -7.53 -22.42
C VAL A 337 -2.82 -6.97 -21.00
N ASN A 338 -2.31 -7.71 -20.03
CA ASN A 338 -2.29 -7.28 -18.64
C ASN A 338 -0.90 -6.77 -18.27
N ILE A 339 -0.74 -5.45 -18.18
CA ILE A 339 0.52 -4.79 -17.85
C ILE A 339 0.66 -4.69 -16.34
N GLY A 340 1.73 -5.29 -15.86
CA GLY A 340 2.00 -5.59 -14.46
C GLY A 340 1.32 -6.88 -13.99
N ALA A 341 1.76 -7.36 -12.82
CA ALA A 341 1.17 -8.55 -12.22
C ALA A 341 -0.35 -8.39 -11.96
N PRO A 342 -1.16 -9.40 -12.30
CA PRO A 342 -2.57 -9.43 -11.90
C PRO A 342 -2.63 -9.69 -10.39
N LYS A 343 -3.04 -8.69 -9.61
CA LYS A 343 -3.08 -8.75 -8.12
C LYS A 343 -4.09 -9.75 -7.54
N GLY A 344 -4.72 -10.59 -8.36
CA GLY A 344 -5.63 -11.68 -7.98
C GLY A 344 -6.03 -12.53 -9.21
N ALA A 345 -6.21 -13.83 -9.01
CA ALA A 345 -6.67 -14.82 -9.98
C ALA A 345 -8.13 -14.55 -10.44
N SER A 346 -9.05 -14.24 -9.52
CA SER A 346 -10.44 -13.89 -9.90
C SER A 346 -10.49 -12.68 -10.82
N ARG A 347 -9.63 -11.70 -10.56
CA ARG A 347 -9.54 -10.49 -11.38
C ARG A 347 -8.91 -10.78 -12.73
N LEU A 348 -7.88 -11.62 -12.78
CA LEU A 348 -7.32 -12.11 -14.04
C LEU A 348 -8.42 -12.78 -14.87
N ALA A 349 -9.19 -13.70 -14.29
CA ALA A 349 -10.30 -14.39 -14.94
C ALA A 349 -11.36 -13.40 -15.49
N GLN A 350 -11.72 -12.37 -14.74
CA GLN A 350 -12.64 -11.32 -15.20
C GLN A 350 -12.08 -10.50 -16.36
N ARG A 351 -10.78 -10.16 -16.33
CA ARG A 351 -10.10 -9.39 -17.38
C ARG A 351 -9.97 -10.19 -18.66
N ILE A 352 -9.48 -11.43 -18.57
CA ILE A 352 -9.30 -12.29 -19.75
C ILE A 352 -10.63 -12.66 -20.37
N GLY A 353 -11.69 -12.81 -19.56
CA GLY A 353 -13.05 -13.08 -20.04
C GLY A 353 -13.61 -12.00 -20.96
N ARG A 354 -12.93 -10.85 -21.13
CA ARG A 354 -13.25 -9.80 -22.11
C ARG A 354 -12.78 -10.15 -23.53
N ALA A 355 -11.74 -10.97 -23.69
CA ALA A 355 -11.28 -11.45 -24.99
C ALA A 355 -12.07 -12.68 -25.42
N ASN A 356 -12.45 -12.73 -26.71
CA ASN A 356 -13.23 -13.79 -27.33
C ASN A 356 -14.40 -14.20 -26.43
N HIS A 357 -15.34 -13.25 -26.19
CA HIS A 357 -16.44 -13.36 -25.22
C HIS A 357 -17.53 -14.38 -25.65
N ARG A 358 -17.10 -15.60 -25.98
CA ARG A 358 -17.90 -16.76 -26.40
C ARG A 358 -17.48 -17.94 -25.55
N MET A 359 -18.45 -18.77 -25.15
CA MET A 359 -18.19 -19.94 -24.31
C MET A 359 -17.22 -20.94 -24.97
N ASP A 360 -17.27 -21.05 -26.30
CA ASP A 360 -16.60 -22.12 -27.05
C ASP A 360 -15.24 -21.69 -27.65
N GLU A 361 -14.86 -20.41 -27.53
CA GLU A 361 -13.58 -19.88 -28.02
C GLU A 361 -12.68 -19.50 -26.84
N PRO A 362 -11.37 -19.84 -26.88
CA PRO A 362 -10.48 -19.52 -25.77
C PRO A 362 -10.22 -18.00 -25.72
N SER A 363 -10.40 -17.42 -24.54
CA SER A 363 -9.92 -16.08 -24.24
C SER A 363 -8.39 -16.03 -24.32
N LYS A 364 -7.84 -15.12 -25.11
CA LYS A 364 -6.39 -14.93 -25.26
C LYS A 364 -5.89 -13.80 -24.37
N ALA A 365 -4.82 -14.05 -23.63
CA ALA A 365 -4.19 -13.04 -22.79
C ALA A 365 -2.67 -13.12 -22.73
N VAL A 366 -2.03 -11.95 -22.63
CA VAL A 366 -0.58 -11.82 -22.42
C VAL A 366 -0.33 -11.02 -21.14
N LEU A 367 0.42 -11.59 -20.20
CA LEU A 367 0.88 -10.91 -18.99
C LEU A 367 2.22 -10.24 -19.24
N VAL A 368 2.35 -8.96 -18.93
CA VAL A 368 3.58 -8.17 -19.12
C VAL A 368 4.12 -7.72 -17.77
N PRO A 369 5.05 -8.47 -17.13
CA PRO A 369 5.59 -8.11 -15.82
C PRO A 369 6.41 -6.80 -15.92
N SER A 370 6.33 -5.94 -14.91
CA SER A 370 7.05 -4.65 -14.91
C SER A 370 8.48 -4.77 -14.34
N ASN A 371 8.74 -5.83 -13.57
CA ASN A 371 10.02 -6.11 -12.94
C ASN A 371 10.18 -7.62 -12.70
N ARG A 372 11.35 -8.05 -12.23
CA ARG A 372 11.67 -9.47 -11.98
C ARG A 372 10.78 -10.12 -10.92
N PHE A 373 10.35 -9.38 -9.90
CA PHE A 373 9.45 -9.88 -8.86
C PHE A 373 8.06 -10.17 -9.42
N GLU A 374 7.54 -9.29 -10.26
CA GLU A 374 6.22 -9.45 -10.91
C GLU A 374 6.18 -10.67 -11.84
N VAL A 375 7.33 -11.19 -12.30
CA VAL A 375 7.37 -12.47 -13.03
C VAL A 375 6.88 -13.61 -12.13
N LEU A 376 7.30 -13.64 -10.86
CA LEU A 376 6.85 -14.64 -9.90
C LEU A 376 5.34 -14.53 -9.69
N GLU A 377 4.81 -13.32 -9.52
CA GLU A 377 3.35 -13.14 -9.41
C GLU A 377 2.60 -13.57 -10.67
N CYS A 378 3.11 -13.24 -11.87
CA CYS A 378 2.51 -13.68 -13.13
C CYS A 378 2.49 -15.22 -13.24
N GLN A 379 3.56 -15.89 -12.83
CA GLN A 379 3.61 -17.36 -12.78
C GLN A 379 2.63 -17.93 -11.76
N ALA A 380 2.56 -17.35 -10.56
CA ALA A 380 1.59 -17.75 -9.53
C ALA A 380 0.15 -17.58 -10.04
N ALA A 381 -0.16 -16.47 -10.71
CA ALA A 381 -1.48 -16.20 -11.27
C ALA A 381 -1.83 -17.12 -12.43
N LEU A 382 -0.86 -17.47 -13.27
CA LEU A 382 -1.04 -18.46 -14.34
C LEU A 382 -1.33 -19.85 -13.76
N ALA A 383 -0.60 -20.26 -12.72
CA ALA A 383 -0.83 -21.52 -12.03
C ALA A 383 -2.21 -21.55 -11.34
N ALA A 384 -2.58 -20.47 -10.66
CA ALA A 384 -3.88 -20.31 -10.01
C ALA A 384 -5.04 -20.36 -11.03
N SER A 385 -4.89 -19.67 -12.16
CA SER A 385 -5.88 -19.71 -13.25
C SER A 385 -6.02 -21.10 -13.85
N ARG A 386 -4.94 -21.91 -13.93
CA ARG A 386 -5.00 -23.29 -14.43
C ARG A 386 -5.69 -24.24 -13.45
N ARG A 387 -5.56 -24.00 -12.15
CA ARG A 387 -6.27 -24.75 -11.10
C ARG A 387 -7.73 -24.33 -10.95
N GLY A 388 -8.07 -23.13 -11.44
CA GLY A 388 -9.40 -22.54 -11.26
C GLY A 388 -9.58 -21.94 -9.86
N ASP A 389 -8.48 -21.53 -9.20
CA ASP A 389 -8.51 -20.89 -7.88
C ASP A 389 -9.29 -19.57 -7.95
N GLN A 390 -10.09 -19.27 -6.92
CA GLN A 390 -10.96 -18.09 -6.89
C GLN A 390 -10.70 -17.27 -5.62
N ASP A 391 -10.29 -16.01 -5.80
CA ASP A 391 -10.14 -15.02 -4.74
C ASP A 391 -11.47 -14.28 -4.51
N THR A 392 -12.47 -14.93 -3.91
CA THR A 392 -13.70 -14.23 -3.49
C THR A 392 -13.53 -13.80 -2.03
N PRO A 393 -13.50 -12.49 -1.72
CA PRO A 393 -13.51 -12.04 -0.33
C PRO A 393 -14.76 -12.54 0.40
N PRO A 394 -14.69 -12.78 1.72
CA PRO A 394 -15.85 -13.19 2.49
C PRO A 394 -16.94 -12.12 2.48
N LEU A 395 -18.18 -12.54 2.74
CA LEU A 395 -19.29 -11.62 2.93
C LEU A 395 -19.04 -10.65 4.09
N ARG A 396 -19.36 -9.37 3.91
CA ARG A 396 -19.22 -8.36 4.97
C ARG A 396 -20.21 -8.59 6.11
N LYS A 397 -19.81 -8.23 7.33
CA LYS A 397 -20.73 -7.97 8.43
C LYS A 397 -21.33 -6.58 8.22
N GLY A 398 -22.65 -6.44 8.33
CA GLY A 398 -23.35 -5.20 7.98
C GLY A 398 -22.87 -3.99 8.78
N ALA A 399 -22.54 -2.89 8.10
CA ALA A 399 -22.02 -1.69 8.74
C ALA A 399 -23.09 -0.84 9.45
N LEU A 400 -22.78 -0.33 10.65
CA LEU A 400 -23.73 0.40 11.49
C LEU A 400 -24.07 1.80 10.97
N ASP A 401 -23.14 2.47 10.28
CA ASP A 401 -23.38 3.75 9.62
C ASP A 401 -24.36 3.61 8.44
N VAL A 402 -24.25 2.53 7.68
CA VAL A 402 -25.20 2.17 6.62
C VAL A 402 -26.58 1.86 7.20
N LEU A 403 -26.64 1.16 8.33
CA LEU A 403 -27.89 0.88 9.03
C LEU A 403 -28.58 2.15 9.51
N ALA A 404 -27.83 3.09 10.11
CA ALA A 404 -28.34 4.38 10.52
C ALA A 404 -28.93 5.18 9.35
N GLN A 405 -28.24 5.18 8.20
CA GLN A 405 -28.74 5.79 6.97
C GLN A 405 -30.04 5.12 6.49
N HIS A 406 -30.12 3.78 6.56
CA HIS A 406 -31.30 3.05 6.13
C HIS A 406 -32.52 3.35 7.01
N VAL A 407 -32.36 3.34 8.34
CA VAL A 407 -33.42 3.70 9.30
C VAL A 407 -33.99 5.08 9.00
N LEU A 408 -33.13 6.08 8.79
CA LEU A 408 -33.58 7.43 8.43
C LEU A 408 -34.34 7.43 7.09
N GLY A 409 -33.90 6.62 6.12
CA GLY A 409 -34.57 6.44 4.84
C GLY A 409 -35.97 5.84 4.96
N LEU A 410 -36.15 4.82 5.80
CA LEU A 410 -37.46 4.24 6.10
C LEU A 410 -38.37 5.29 6.74
N ALA A 411 -37.86 6.06 7.72
CA ALA A 411 -38.61 7.12 8.40
C ALA A 411 -39.03 8.27 7.46
N CYS A 412 -38.32 8.47 6.34
CA CYS A 412 -38.68 9.44 5.32
C CYS A 412 -39.88 8.98 4.46
N ALA A 413 -40.13 7.67 4.39
CA ALA A 413 -41.24 7.10 3.65
C ALA A 413 -42.49 6.98 4.53
N ASP A 414 -42.35 6.42 5.73
CA ASP A 414 -43.45 6.22 6.68
C ASP A 414 -42.95 6.13 8.14
N ALA A 415 -43.88 6.10 9.09
CA ALA A 415 -43.59 5.93 10.51
C ALA A 415 -43.00 4.55 10.83
N LEU A 416 -42.05 4.50 11.77
CA LEU A 416 -41.37 3.27 12.18
C LEU A 416 -41.97 2.67 13.44
N ASP A 417 -42.36 1.40 13.35
CA ASP A 417 -42.50 0.50 14.50
C ASP A 417 -41.14 -0.17 14.72
N LEU A 418 -40.52 0.05 15.88
CA LEU A 418 -39.17 -0.45 16.14
C LEU A 418 -39.09 -1.98 16.14
N ALA A 419 -40.08 -2.67 16.69
CA ALA A 419 -40.06 -4.14 16.74
C ALA A 419 -40.17 -4.71 15.32
N ALA A 420 -41.15 -4.23 14.54
CA ALA A 420 -41.32 -4.67 13.16
C ALA A 420 -40.18 -4.24 12.23
N THR A 421 -39.51 -3.12 12.52
CA THR A 421 -38.34 -2.65 11.75
C THR A 421 -37.11 -3.49 12.06
N TYR A 422 -36.91 -3.88 13.33
CA TYR A 422 -35.82 -4.76 13.75
C TYR A 422 -35.91 -6.14 13.09
N GLU A 423 -37.09 -6.77 13.10
CA GLU A 423 -37.31 -8.06 12.43
C GLU A 423 -37.07 -7.95 10.92
N GLU A 424 -37.51 -6.86 10.27
CA GLU A 424 -37.22 -6.60 8.87
C GLU A 424 -35.72 -6.50 8.60
N ILE A 425 -34.96 -5.78 9.43
CA ILE A 425 -33.51 -5.64 9.27
C ILE A 425 -32.80 -7.00 9.43
N ARG A 426 -33.18 -7.79 10.44
CA ARG A 426 -32.60 -9.12 10.71
C ARG A 426 -32.93 -10.16 9.65
N SER A 427 -33.95 -9.90 8.82
CA SER A 427 -34.28 -10.75 7.68
C SER A 427 -33.22 -10.67 6.55
N SER A 428 -32.30 -9.70 6.62
CA SER A 428 -31.14 -9.59 5.72
C SER A 428 -29.93 -10.37 6.26
N GLU A 429 -29.18 -11.05 5.37
CA GLU A 429 -28.01 -11.85 5.78
C GLU A 429 -26.94 -11.04 6.50
N THR A 430 -26.67 -9.80 6.06
CA THR A 430 -25.61 -8.96 6.64
C THR A 430 -25.93 -8.47 8.06
N TYR A 431 -27.21 -8.45 8.46
CA TYR A 431 -27.67 -8.00 9.78
C TYR A 431 -28.43 -9.09 10.56
N ARG A 432 -28.37 -10.35 10.12
CA ARG A 432 -29.10 -11.48 10.71
C ARG A 432 -28.83 -11.71 12.20
N THR A 433 -27.61 -11.39 12.61
CA THR A 433 -27.13 -11.54 14.00
C THR A 433 -27.13 -10.23 14.78
N LEU A 434 -27.75 -9.16 14.25
CA LEU A 434 -27.85 -7.87 14.95
C LEU A 434 -28.65 -8.04 16.24
N ASP A 435 -28.07 -7.64 17.36
CA ASP A 435 -28.75 -7.63 18.66
C ASP A 435 -29.61 -6.37 18.85
N TRP A 436 -30.57 -6.48 19.77
CA TRP A 436 -31.55 -5.42 20.04
C TRP A 436 -30.91 -4.16 20.61
N GLU A 437 -29.92 -4.30 21.51
CA GLU A 437 -29.26 -3.18 22.16
C GLU A 437 -28.50 -2.32 21.12
N THR A 438 -27.74 -2.96 20.23
CA THR A 438 -27.06 -2.28 19.13
C THR A 438 -28.07 -1.60 18.20
N PHE A 439 -29.21 -2.24 17.90
CA PHE A 439 -30.27 -1.63 17.12
C PHE A 439 -30.86 -0.37 17.78
N GLU A 440 -31.18 -0.42 19.08
CA GLU A 440 -31.68 0.75 19.82
C GLU A 440 -30.68 1.91 19.80
N ARG A 441 -29.39 1.63 19.98
CA ARG A 441 -28.34 2.65 19.87
C ARG A 441 -28.28 3.29 18.48
N VAL A 442 -28.56 2.52 17.43
CA VAL A 442 -28.66 3.05 16.06
C VAL A 442 -29.89 3.93 15.89
N ILE A 443 -31.03 3.56 16.49
CA ILE A 443 -32.23 4.41 16.52
C ILE A 443 -31.94 5.73 17.25
N ASP A 444 -31.33 5.68 18.43
CA ASP A 444 -30.99 6.86 19.24
C ASP A 444 -30.05 7.81 18.49
N PHE A 445 -29.03 7.26 17.83
CA PHE A 445 -28.16 8.01 16.96
C PHE A 445 -28.92 8.61 15.77
N ALA A 446 -29.74 7.83 15.07
CA ALA A 446 -30.52 8.33 13.93
C ALA A 446 -31.52 9.42 14.36
N ALA A 447 -32.00 9.36 15.60
CA ALA A 447 -32.94 10.31 16.16
C ALA A 447 -32.29 11.61 16.62
N THR A 448 -31.13 11.57 17.27
CA THR A 448 -30.55 12.72 17.99
C THR A 448 -29.05 12.92 17.81
N GLY A 449 -28.37 12.04 17.08
CA GLY A 449 -26.92 12.01 16.96
C GLY A 449 -26.21 11.33 18.13
N GLY A 450 -26.93 10.74 19.10
CA GLY A 450 -26.36 10.09 20.28
C GLY A 450 -26.37 10.98 21.53
N TYR A 451 -25.91 10.46 22.67
CA TYR A 451 -25.99 11.16 23.96
C TYR A 451 -25.24 12.50 23.93
N ALA A 452 -24.04 12.52 23.35
CA ALA A 452 -23.21 13.72 23.26
C ALA A 452 -23.80 14.83 22.37
N LEU A 453 -24.69 14.49 21.43
CA LEU A 453 -25.19 15.41 20.40
C LEU A 453 -26.68 15.76 20.55
N LYS A 454 -27.39 15.11 21.48
CA LYS A 454 -28.85 15.31 21.70
C LYS A 454 -29.28 16.73 22.06
N SER A 455 -28.37 17.55 22.58
CA SER A 455 -28.63 18.94 22.97
C SER A 455 -28.66 19.91 21.79
N TYR A 456 -28.26 19.48 20.58
CA TYR A 456 -28.24 20.32 19.39
C TYR A 456 -29.43 20.02 18.48
N ASP A 457 -30.30 21.01 18.29
CA ASP A 457 -31.53 20.88 17.49
C ASP A 457 -31.32 20.36 16.06
N GLN A 458 -30.15 20.64 15.47
CA GLN A 458 -29.80 20.19 14.12
C GLN A 458 -29.69 18.66 13.97
N TYR A 459 -29.44 17.93 15.07
CA TYR A 459 -29.32 16.46 15.05
C TYR A 459 -30.62 15.75 15.44
N ALA A 460 -31.65 16.49 15.88
CA ALA A 460 -32.96 15.95 16.23
C ALA A 460 -33.79 15.60 14.98
N LYS A 461 -33.49 14.45 14.37
CA LYS A 461 -34.07 14.02 13.09
C LYS A 461 -35.33 13.15 13.23
N LEU A 462 -35.43 12.34 14.28
CA LEU A 462 -36.60 11.49 14.54
C LEU A 462 -37.24 11.85 15.87
N ARG A 463 -38.56 11.70 15.95
CA ARG A 463 -39.33 11.86 17.20
C ARG A 463 -40.31 10.72 17.36
N LYS A 464 -40.42 10.22 18.59
CA LYS A 464 -41.44 9.24 18.97
C LYS A 464 -42.77 9.95 19.18
N GLY A 465 -43.81 9.50 18.47
CA GLY A 465 -45.17 9.97 18.65
C GLY A 465 -45.83 9.37 19.90
N ASN A 466 -46.97 9.92 20.29
CA ASN A 466 -47.77 9.40 21.42
C ASN A 466 -48.31 7.98 21.14
N ASP A 467 -48.39 7.60 19.87
CA ASP A 467 -48.77 6.28 19.37
C ASP A 467 -47.62 5.26 19.39
N GLY A 468 -46.43 5.66 19.86
CA GLY A 468 -45.26 4.80 19.98
C GLY A 468 -44.40 4.69 18.71
N PHE A 469 -44.89 5.18 17.56
CA PHE A 469 -44.17 5.14 16.29
C PHE A 469 -43.18 6.30 16.15
N TRP A 470 -42.06 6.06 15.48
CA TRP A 470 -41.05 7.08 15.21
C TRP A 470 -41.24 7.72 13.84
N ARG A 471 -41.14 9.04 13.77
CA ARG A 471 -41.32 9.81 12.52
C ARG A 471 -40.23 10.86 12.36
N ILE A 472 -39.99 11.29 11.13
CA ILE A 472 -39.12 12.45 10.87
C ILE A 472 -39.68 13.70 11.59
N ALA A 473 -38.79 14.47 12.21
CA ALA A 473 -39.17 15.66 12.97
C ALA A 473 -39.71 16.79 12.08
N ASN A 474 -39.22 16.91 10.84
CA ASN A 474 -39.74 17.84 9.84
C ASN A 474 -39.53 17.34 8.39
N PRO A 475 -40.27 17.85 7.39
CA PRO A 475 -40.15 17.44 5.99
C PRO A 475 -38.83 17.78 5.29
N LYS A 476 -38.07 18.78 5.76
CA LYS A 476 -36.74 19.14 5.21
C LYS A 476 -35.75 17.99 5.38
N ILE A 477 -35.92 17.16 6.43
CA ILE A 477 -35.07 15.98 6.66
C ILE A 477 -35.17 15.00 5.48
N ALA A 478 -36.38 14.76 4.96
CA ALA A 478 -36.56 13.88 3.79
C ALA A 478 -35.92 14.47 2.52
N GLN A 479 -35.97 15.79 2.34
CA GLN A 479 -35.27 16.47 1.24
C GLN A 479 -33.74 16.29 1.39
N GLN A 480 -33.24 16.46 2.61
CA GLN A 480 -31.82 16.40 2.93
C GLN A 480 -31.25 14.98 2.80
N TYR A 481 -31.98 13.98 3.26
CA TYR A 481 -31.69 12.56 3.04
C TYR A 481 -31.51 12.26 1.54
N ARG A 482 -32.47 12.67 0.71
CA ARG A 482 -32.45 12.40 -0.74
C ARG A 482 -31.29 13.08 -1.49
N LEU A 483 -30.71 14.13 -0.92
CA LEU A 483 -29.53 14.80 -1.50
C LEU A 483 -28.20 14.10 -1.15
N ASN A 484 -28.16 13.35 -0.04
CA ASN A 484 -26.92 12.84 0.55
C ASN A 484 -26.84 11.30 0.60
N VAL A 485 -27.95 10.58 0.40
CA VAL A 485 -27.98 9.10 0.49
C VAL A 485 -26.98 8.43 -0.45
N GLY A 486 -26.24 7.47 0.09
CA GLY A 486 -25.29 6.64 -0.63
C GLY A 486 -24.11 6.26 0.27
N THR A 487 -23.34 5.26 -0.15
CA THR A 487 -22.18 4.78 0.61
C THR A 487 -20.84 5.12 -0.05
N ILE A 488 -20.88 5.72 -1.24
CA ILE A 488 -19.68 6.16 -1.97
C ILE A 488 -19.30 7.56 -1.49
N VAL A 489 -18.23 7.65 -0.69
CA VAL A 489 -17.66 8.91 -0.25
C VAL A 489 -16.45 9.25 -1.13
N GLU A 490 -16.61 10.23 -2.03
CA GLU A 490 -15.50 10.68 -2.87
C GLU A 490 -14.39 11.34 -2.03
N ALA A 491 -13.14 10.93 -2.28
CA ALA A 491 -11.96 11.54 -1.70
C ALA A 491 -11.89 13.03 -2.09
N PRO A 492 -11.63 13.92 -1.12
CA PRO A 492 -11.54 15.34 -1.43
C PRO A 492 -10.36 15.60 -2.38
N LYS A 493 -10.58 16.47 -3.35
CA LYS A 493 -9.57 16.92 -4.30
C LYS A 493 -9.30 18.40 -4.10
N ILE A 494 -8.07 18.81 -4.38
CA ILE A 494 -7.67 20.21 -4.43
C ILE A 494 -7.14 20.56 -5.82
N LYS A 495 -7.35 21.81 -6.22
CA LYS A 495 -6.87 22.29 -7.52
C LYS A 495 -5.37 22.51 -7.46
N VAL A 496 -4.63 22.02 -8.46
CA VAL A 496 -3.20 22.27 -8.61
C VAL A 496 -3.02 23.49 -9.51
N ARG A 497 -2.46 24.56 -8.96
CA ARG A 497 -2.25 25.83 -9.67
C ARG A 497 -0.77 26.08 -9.90
N LEU A 498 -0.42 26.28 -11.17
CA LEU A 498 0.94 26.63 -11.57
C LEU A 498 1.22 28.11 -11.32
N VAL A 499 2.24 28.41 -10.53
CA VAL A 499 2.77 29.75 -10.23
C VAL A 499 4.26 29.85 -10.58
N ARG A 500 4.77 31.08 -10.68
CA ARG A 500 6.20 31.33 -10.93
C ARG A 500 7.01 31.07 -9.66
N SER A 501 8.14 30.36 -9.80
CA SER A 501 9.02 29.95 -8.68
C SER A 501 9.68 31.15 -7.98
N LYS A 502 9.95 31.01 -6.67
CA LYS A 502 10.77 31.93 -5.86
C LYS A 502 12.27 31.90 -6.18
N ALA A 503 12.74 30.97 -7.00
CA ALA A 503 14.17 30.73 -7.22
C ALA A 503 14.94 31.88 -7.91
N ASP A 504 14.24 32.92 -8.40
CA ASP A 504 14.84 34.03 -9.17
C ASP A 504 15.03 35.32 -8.35
N GLY A 505 15.14 35.21 -7.01
CA GLY A 505 15.54 36.33 -6.14
C GLY A 505 14.53 37.49 -5.97
N ARG A 506 13.36 37.45 -6.62
CA ARG A 506 12.31 38.48 -6.46
C ARG A 506 11.24 38.05 -5.45
N ARG A 507 11.11 38.82 -4.36
CA ARG A 507 9.98 38.75 -3.41
C ARG A 507 8.70 39.28 -4.07
N THR A 508 8.09 38.48 -4.95
CA THR A 508 6.66 38.67 -5.26
C THR A 508 5.83 37.79 -4.31
N PRO A 509 4.75 38.33 -3.71
CA PRO A 509 3.79 37.51 -2.99
C PRO A 509 3.34 36.35 -3.88
N VAL A 510 3.07 35.18 -3.31
CA VAL A 510 2.38 34.08 -4.02
C VAL A 510 1.04 34.66 -4.50
N GLY A 511 1.05 35.16 -5.73
CA GLY A 511 -0.02 35.97 -6.28
C GLY A 511 -1.16 35.09 -6.76
N ARG A 512 -2.38 35.58 -6.59
CA ARG A 512 -3.60 35.07 -7.23
C ARG A 512 -3.47 35.20 -8.75
N GLY A 513 -2.78 34.26 -9.39
CA GLY A 513 -2.55 34.27 -10.83
C GLY A 513 -1.71 33.07 -11.27
N GLY A 514 -2.29 32.21 -12.10
CA GLY A 514 -1.67 30.96 -12.52
C GLY A 514 -2.65 29.99 -13.17
N ARG A 515 -2.22 29.22 -14.17
CA ARG A 515 -3.06 28.21 -14.85
C ARG A 515 -3.37 27.06 -13.89
N ILE A 516 -4.62 26.63 -13.81
CA ILE A 516 -5.00 25.38 -13.13
C ILE A 516 -4.56 24.23 -14.03
N LEU A 517 -3.71 23.33 -13.50
CA LEU A 517 -3.23 22.16 -14.23
C LEU A 517 -4.21 20.99 -14.15
N GLY A 518 -5.05 20.95 -13.11
CA GLY A 518 -5.99 19.89 -12.82
C GLY A 518 -6.33 19.82 -11.34
N GLU A 519 -6.89 18.68 -10.93
CA GLU A 519 -7.23 18.38 -9.54
C GLU A 519 -6.51 17.12 -9.06
N ILE A 520 -6.05 17.13 -7.81
CA ILE A 520 -5.33 16.02 -7.17
C ILE A 520 -5.98 15.69 -5.83
N GLU A 521 -5.91 14.42 -5.39
CA GLU A 521 -6.43 14.02 -4.07
C GLU A 521 -5.67 14.80 -2.97
N GLU A 522 -6.43 15.43 -2.06
CA GLU A 522 -5.91 16.28 -0.97
C GLU A 522 -4.83 15.55 -0.16
N TYR A 523 -5.05 14.27 0.14
CA TYR A 523 -4.13 13.39 0.85
C TYR A 523 -2.70 13.37 0.28
N PHE A 524 -2.56 13.34 -1.05
CA PHE A 524 -1.22 13.32 -1.64
C PHE A 524 -0.48 14.62 -1.36
N ILE A 525 -1.19 15.74 -1.38
CA ILE A 525 -0.60 17.07 -1.13
C ILE A 525 -0.34 17.30 0.36
N ASP A 526 -1.18 16.78 1.25
CA ASP A 526 -0.98 16.87 2.70
C ASP A 526 0.31 16.19 3.18
N GLN A 527 0.83 15.24 2.41
CA GLN A 527 2.12 14.59 2.68
C GLN A 527 3.33 15.37 2.18
N MET A 528 3.13 16.41 1.37
CA MET A 528 4.23 17.12 0.73
C MET A 528 4.75 18.25 1.61
N VAL A 529 6.07 18.41 1.61
CA VAL A 529 6.76 19.56 2.21
C VAL A 529 7.10 20.55 1.10
N PRO A 530 6.97 21.88 1.33
CA PRO A 530 7.41 22.89 0.36
C PRO A 530 8.83 22.62 -0.16
N GLY A 531 8.97 22.50 -1.48
CA GLY A 531 10.22 22.11 -2.15
C GLY A 531 10.17 20.73 -2.79
N ASP A 532 9.27 19.85 -2.35
CA ASP A 532 9.05 18.53 -2.94
C ASP A 532 8.63 18.61 -4.40
N THR A 533 9.00 17.62 -5.22
CA THR A 533 8.67 17.58 -6.65
C THR A 533 7.81 16.38 -7.00
N PHE A 534 6.85 16.57 -7.89
CA PHE A 534 5.96 15.51 -8.37
C PHE A 534 5.57 15.68 -9.84
N LEU A 535 5.20 14.59 -10.49
CA LEU A 535 4.72 14.58 -11.88
C LEU A 535 3.20 14.82 -11.90
N PHE A 536 2.74 15.84 -12.61
CA PHE A 536 1.32 16.13 -12.73
C PHE A 536 0.97 16.76 -14.08
N SER A 537 -0.04 16.22 -14.77
CA SER A 537 -0.47 16.69 -16.10
C SER A 537 0.68 16.73 -17.13
N GLY A 538 1.54 15.71 -17.10
CA GLY A 538 2.72 15.59 -17.97
C GLY A 538 3.89 16.54 -17.64
N GLU A 539 3.77 17.40 -16.62
CA GLU A 539 4.83 18.33 -16.20
C GLU A 539 5.40 17.93 -14.83
N VAL A 540 6.72 18.10 -14.63
CA VAL A 540 7.35 17.99 -13.30
C VAL A 540 7.18 19.31 -12.57
N VAL A 541 6.49 19.27 -11.44
CA VAL A 541 6.13 20.44 -10.65
C VAL A 541 6.70 20.35 -9.24
N ARG A 542 7.07 21.49 -8.66
CA ARG A 542 7.54 21.65 -7.29
C ARG A 542 6.43 22.21 -6.42
N PHE A 543 6.10 21.54 -5.32
CA PHE A 543 5.14 22.01 -4.35
C PHE A 543 5.67 23.24 -3.60
N GLU A 544 4.88 24.32 -3.55
CA GLU A 544 5.27 25.57 -2.87
C GLU A 544 4.48 25.79 -1.58
N ALA A 545 3.15 25.64 -1.63
CA ALA A 545 2.26 25.82 -0.48
C ALA A 545 0.82 25.38 -0.82
N ILE A 546 0.00 25.15 0.21
CA ILE A 546 -1.47 25.14 0.10
C ILE A 546 -2.01 26.50 0.53
N ARG A 547 -2.91 27.10 -0.28
CA ARG A 547 -3.70 28.28 0.11
C ARG A 547 -5.09 28.20 -0.49
N GLU A 548 -6.12 28.65 0.25
CA GLU A 548 -7.50 28.76 -0.24
C GLU A 548 -8.04 27.48 -0.94
N ASN A 549 -7.66 26.28 -0.43
CA ASN A 549 -8.04 24.98 -0.99
C ASN A 549 -7.42 24.64 -2.37
N GLU A 550 -6.28 25.26 -2.68
CA GLU A 550 -5.48 24.99 -3.88
C GLU A 550 -4.02 24.72 -3.51
N ALA A 551 -3.39 23.78 -4.23
CA ALA A 551 -1.97 23.50 -4.16
C ALA A 551 -1.23 24.38 -5.16
N TYR A 552 -0.38 25.27 -4.67
CA TYR A 552 0.47 26.13 -5.48
C TYR A 552 1.74 25.39 -5.83
N VAL A 553 2.05 25.29 -7.12
CA VAL A 553 3.22 24.57 -7.63
C VAL A 553 3.99 25.41 -8.64
N SER A 554 5.30 25.20 -8.77
CA SER A 554 6.12 25.81 -9.82
C SER A 554 6.77 24.76 -10.72
N ARG A 555 7.24 25.11 -11.92
CA ARG A 555 7.93 24.13 -12.79
C ARG A 555 9.28 23.75 -12.21
N ALA A 556 9.62 22.48 -12.27
CA ALA A 556 10.91 21.96 -11.86
C ALA A 556 11.48 20.97 -12.89
N LYS A 557 12.78 20.72 -12.81
CA LYS A 557 13.48 19.65 -13.53
C LYS A 557 14.10 18.73 -12.50
N THR A 558 13.63 17.49 -12.44
CA THR A 558 14.23 16.41 -11.65
C THR A 558 14.06 15.10 -12.42
N GLU A 559 15.01 14.18 -12.27
CA GLU A 559 14.94 12.86 -12.90
C GLU A 559 14.03 11.90 -12.13
N ASN A 560 13.79 12.17 -10.83
CA ASN A 560 13.00 11.30 -9.94
C ASN A 560 11.89 12.09 -9.20
N PRO A 561 10.88 12.64 -9.91
CA PRO A 561 9.74 13.27 -9.25
C PRO A 561 8.86 12.24 -8.55
N MET A 562 8.22 12.62 -7.44
CA MET A 562 7.18 11.80 -6.84
C MET A 562 6.00 11.62 -7.81
N ILE A 563 5.36 10.46 -7.76
CA ILE A 563 4.18 10.19 -8.58
C ILE A 563 2.96 10.26 -7.66
N PRO A 564 1.97 11.12 -7.94
CA PRO A 564 0.70 11.16 -7.24
C PRO A 564 0.13 9.76 -7.04
N SER A 565 0.08 9.31 -5.79
CA SER A 565 -0.55 8.05 -5.44
C SER A 565 -2.03 8.28 -5.16
N TYR A 566 -2.89 7.84 -6.07
CA TYR A 566 -4.34 7.81 -5.87
C TYR A 566 -4.71 6.53 -5.11
N MET A 567 -5.52 6.66 -4.05
CA MET A 567 -5.86 5.51 -3.18
C MET A 567 -6.69 4.46 -3.91
N GLY A 568 -7.54 4.88 -4.86
CA GLY A 568 -8.54 4.04 -5.51
C GLY A 568 -8.05 3.03 -6.56
N GLY A 569 -6.78 2.60 -6.54
CA GLY A 569 -6.24 1.70 -7.56
C GLY A 569 -5.20 0.69 -7.11
N LYS A 570 -4.83 0.63 -5.83
CA LYS A 570 -3.80 -0.30 -5.34
C LYS A 570 -4.47 -1.46 -4.61
N PHE A 571 -4.69 -2.55 -5.34
CA PHE A 571 -5.21 -3.78 -4.79
C PHE A 571 -4.06 -4.54 -4.11
N PRO A 572 -4.23 -4.99 -2.86
CA PRO A 572 -3.22 -5.85 -2.24
C PRO A 572 -3.11 -7.15 -3.01
N LEU A 573 -1.96 -7.82 -2.88
CA LEU A 573 -1.79 -9.19 -3.35
C LEU A 573 -2.83 -10.10 -2.65
N SER A 574 -3.49 -10.96 -3.41
CA SER A 574 -4.37 -11.97 -2.82
C SER A 574 -3.57 -13.02 -2.08
N THR A 575 -4.18 -13.65 -1.08
CA THR A 575 -3.52 -14.65 -0.24
C THR A 575 -2.97 -15.82 -1.06
N TYR A 576 -3.72 -16.31 -2.05
CA TYR A 576 -3.29 -17.40 -2.93
C TYR A 576 -2.06 -17.02 -3.79
N LEU A 577 -2.01 -15.78 -4.27
CA LEU A 577 -0.84 -15.30 -5.02
C LEU A 577 0.37 -15.11 -4.10
N ALA A 578 0.18 -14.59 -2.89
CA ALA A 578 1.24 -14.46 -1.90
C ALA A 578 1.83 -15.83 -1.56
N GLU A 579 0.97 -16.82 -1.27
CA GLU A 579 1.38 -18.20 -1.00
C GLU A 579 2.10 -18.84 -2.19
N GLY A 580 1.57 -18.64 -3.41
CA GLY A 580 2.20 -19.13 -4.64
C GLY A 580 3.61 -18.57 -4.85
N VAL A 581 3.79 -17.26 -4.62
CA VAL A 581 5.12 -16.62 -4.70
C VAL A 581 6.06 -17.16 -3.62
N ARG A 582 5.60 -17.29 -2.37
CA ARG A 582 6.41 -17.88 -1.29
C ARG A 582 6.81 -19.32 -1.59
N ALA A 583 5.90 -20.12 -2.14
CA ALA A 583 6.19 -21.50 -2.54
C ALA A 583 7.29 -21.60 -3.61
N MET A 584 7.31 -20.66 -4.58
CA MET A 584 8.38 -20.58 -5.59
C MET A 584 9.71 -20.13 -4.98
N LEU A 585 9.71 -19.14 -4.08
CA LEU A 585 10.92 -18.68 -3.40
C LEU A 585 11.52 -19.78 -2.50
N ALA A 586 10.68 -20.53 -1.81
CA ALA A 586 11.08 -21.60 -0.90
C ALA A 586 11.57 -22.87 -1.61
N ASN A 587 11.31 -23.03 -2.92
CA ASN A 587 11.66 -24.22 -3.67
C ASN A 587 12.60 -23.94 -4.87
N PRO A 588 13.93 -24.03 -4.69
CA PRO A 588 14.92 -23.82 -5.75
C PRO A 588 14.75 -24.71 -6.98
N SER A 589 14.20 -25.93 -6.83
CA SER A 589 13.98 -26.83 -7.98
C SER A 589 12.94 -26.31 -8.97
N SER A 590 12.10 -25.35 -8.56
CA SER A 590 11.09 -24.75 -9.43
C SER A 590 11.66 -23.66 -10.36
N TRP A 591 12.88 -23.17 -10.12
CA TRP A 591 13.41 -21.99 -10.81
C TRP A 591 13.82 -22.23 -12.25
N ASP A 592 13.99 -23.48 -12.67
CA ASP A 592 14.28 -23.82 -14.07
C ASP A 592 13.12 -23.46 -15.01
N GLN A 593 11.92 -23.23 -14.46
CA GLN A 593 10.75 -22.76 -15.21
C GLN A 593 10.69 -21.23 -15.31
N LEU A 594 11.59 -20.51 -14.64
CA LEU A 594 11.65 -19.05 -14.67
C LEU A 594 12.59 -18.56 -15.79
N PRO A 595 12.37 -17.34 -16.32
CA PRO A 595 13.33 -16.73 -17.24
C PRO A 595 14.73 -16.67 -16.62
N GLY A 596 15.77 -16.92 -17.40
CA GLY A 596 17.15 -17.02 -16.90
C GLY A 596 17.60 -15.81 -16.06
N GLN A 597 17.18 -14.59 -16.44
CA GLN A 597 17.46 -13.36 -15.70
C GLN A 597 16.77 -13.26 -14.32
N VAL A 598 15.67 -13.99 -14.10
CA VAL A 598 14.98 -14.09 -12.81
C VAL A 598 15.63 -15.17 -11.96
N ARG A 599 16.00 -16.31 -12.56
CA ARG A 599 16.77 -17.36 -11.87
C ARG A 599 18.11 -16.82 -11.35
N GLU A 600 18.88 -16.15 -12.20
CA GLU A 600 20.13 -15.49 -11.83
C GLU A 600 19.92 -14.50 -10.66
N TRP A 601 18.82 -13.75 -10.67
CA TRP A 601 18.47 -12.84 -9.60
C TRP A 601 18.17 -13.53 -8.27
N LEU A 602 17.49 -14.69 -8.29
CA LEU A 602 17.25 -15.51 -7.09
C LEU A 602 18.52 -16.19 -6.58
N GLU A 603 19.42 -16.59 -7.49
CA GLU A 603 20.75 -17.12 -7.14
C GLU A 603 21.59 -16.07 -6.42
N ILE A 604 21.58 -14.81 -6.89
CA ILE A 604 22.23 -13.69 -6.19
C ILE A 604 21.66 -13.52 -4.78
N GLN A 605 20.33 -13.62 -4.60
CA GLN A 605 19.73 -13.55 -3.26
C GLN A 605 20.21 -14.70 -2.37
N ARG A 606 20.32 -15.92 -2.89
CA ARG A 606 20.82 -17.09 -2.15
C ARG A 606 22.29 -16.94 -1.76
N ASP A 607 23.10 -16.29 -2.59
CA ASP A 607 24.52 -16.04 -2.30
C ASP A 607 24.70 -14.92 -1.27
N LYS A 608 23.75 -13.97 -1.21
CA LYS A 608 23.81 -12.79 -0.35
C LYS A 608 22.99 -12.87 0.92
N SER A 609 22.04 -13.79 1.04
CA SER A 609 21.08 -13.94 2.13
C SER A 609 20.40 -15.32 2.05
N VAL A 610 19.36 -15.52 2.86
CA VAL A 610 18.44 -16.65 2.71
C VAL A 610 17.23 -16.23 1.88
N LEU A 611 16.52 -17.23 1.35
CA LEU A 611 15.22 -17.00 0.73
C LEU A 611 14.11 -17.22 1.78
N PRO A 612 13.01 -16.44 1.71
CA PRO A 612 11.87 -16.65 2.59
C PRO A 612 11.35 -18.08 2.47
N THR A 613 11.14 -18.74 3.60
CA THR A 613 10.46 -20.04 3.64
C THR A 613 8.94 -19.84 3.54
N ARG A 614 8.21 -20.94 3.28
CA ARG A 614 6.75 -20.90 3.15
C ARG A 614 6.05 -20.39 4.43
N ASP A 615 6.62 -20.68 5.59
CA ASP A 615 6.02 -20.40 6.91
C ASP A 615 6.96 -19.60 7.83
N GLY A 616 7.98 -18.92 7.28
CA GLY A 616 8.92 -18.11 8.07
C GLY A 616 8.97 -16.66 7.62
N LEU A 617 9.29 -15.77 8.57
CA LEU A 617 9.56 -14.36 8.32
C LEU A 617 11.07 -14.15 8.12
N LEU A 618 11.47 -13.65 6.95
CA LEU A 618 12.83 -13.17 6.71
C LEU A 618 12.95 -11.72 7.21
N VAL A 619 13.93 -11.46 8.07
CA VAL A 619 14.35 -10.11 8.48
C VAL A 619 15.80 -9.91 8.08
N GLU A 620 16.07 -8.90 7.26
CA GLU A 620 17.41 -8.51 6.82
C GLU A 620 17.78 -7.16 7.43
N THR A 621 18.99 -7.02 7.96
CA THR A 621 19.53 -5.72 8.38
C THR A 621 20.77 -5.34 7.60
N PHE A 622 20.91 -4.05 7.30
CA PHE A 622 22.11 -3.53 6.63
C PHE A 622 22.29 -2.02 6.83
N PRO A 623 23.54 -1.52 6.88
CA PRO A 623 23.82 -0.09 6.83
C PRO A 623 23.77 0.44 5.39
N ARG A 624 23.25 1.64 5.19
CA ARG A 624 23.29 2.37 3.91
C ARG A 624 23.18 3.88 4.14
N SER A 625 24.07 4.66 3.53
CA SER A 625 24.03 6.13 3.54
C SER A 625 23.90 6.73 4.95
N ASN A 626 24.73 6.28 5.90
CA ASN A 626 24.73 6.68 7.32
C ASN A 626 23.40 6.43 8.06
N LYS A 627 22.67 5.39 7.66
CA LYS A 627 21.46 4.90 8.31
C LYS A 627 21.50 3.38 8.37
N HIS A 628 20.74 2.81 9.28
CA HIS A 628 20.60 1.36 9.41
C HIS A 628 19.18 0.95 9.04
N TYR A 629 19.08 -0.09 8.24
CA TYR A 629 17.83 -0.59 7.70
C TYR A 629 17.51 -1.95 8.30
N MET A 630 16.24 -2.19 8.56
CA MET A 630 15.64 -3.51 8.77
C MET A 630 14.59 -3.71 7.68
N VAL A 631 14.65 -4.81 6.95
CA VAL A 631 13.70 -5.19 5.91
C VAL A 631 13.08 -6.52 6.29
N CYS A 632 11.76 -6.52 6.47
CA CYS A 632 10.96 -7.70 6.76
C CYS A 632 10.23 -8.13 5.49
N TYR A 633 10.10 -9.45 5.26
CA TYR A 633 9.40 -10.01 4.09
C TYR A 633 8.21 -10.89 4.48
N PRO A 634 7.06 -10.31 4.88
CA PRO A 634 5.90 -11.07 5.36
C PRO A 634 5.01 -11.61 4.23
N PHE A 635 4.95 -10.92 3.08
CA PHE A 635 4.06 -11.21 1.95
C PHE A 635 2.54 -11.06 2.22
N GLU A 636 2.14 -10.47 3.35
CA GLU A 636 0.73 -10.29 3.71
C GLU A 636 0.03 -9.15 2.94
N GLY A 637 0.79 -8.42 2.12
CA GLY A 637 0.30 -7.34 1.28
C GLY A 637 0.54 -5.96 1.89
N ARG A 638 0.48 -4.93 1.04
CA ARG A 638 0.89 -3.57 1.40
C ARG A 638 0.13 -2.98 2.58
N LEU A 639 -1.17 -3.24 2.72
CA LEU A 639 -1.98 -2.66 3.80
C LEU A 639 -1.53 -3.22 5.15
N ALA A 640 -1.41 -4.55 5.24
CA ALA A 640 -0.83 -5.21 6.40
C ALA A 640 0.57 -4.64 6.72
N HIS A 641 1.45 -4.60 5.72
CA HIS A 641 2.82 -4.08 5.89
C HIS A 641 2.86 -2.61 6.32
N GLN A 642 1.91 -1.79 5.86
CA GLN A 642 1.79 -0.41 6.32
C GLN A 642 1.47 -0.35 7.81
N THR A 643 0.47 -1.10 8.27
CA THR A 643 0.13 -1.22 9.69
C THR A 643 1.33 -1.66 10.52
N LEU A 644 1.98 -2.75 10.12
CA LEU A 644 3.14 -3.28 10.84
C LEU A 644 4.32 -2.31 10.84
N GLY A 645 4.57 -1.60 9.74
CA GLY A 645 5.62 -0.58 9.69
C GLY A 645 5.43 0.54 10.70
N MET A 646 4.19 0.96 10.90
CA MET A 646 3.83 1.99 11.86
C MET A 646 4.01 1.49 13.30
N LEU A 647 3.50 0.29 13.58
CA LEU A 647 3.61 -0.35 14.88
C LEU A 647 5.07 -0.64 15.26
N LEU A 648 5.85 -1.23 14.35
CA LEU A 648 7.28 -1.50 14.54
C LEU A 648 8.07 -0.22 14.78
N THR A 649 7.77 0.86 14.04
CA THR A 649 8.44 2.15 14.27
C THR A 649 8.18 2.66 15.69
N LYS A 650 6.93 2.61 16.18
CA LYS A 650 6.59 3.06 17.53
C LYS A 650 7.20 2.17 18.62
N ARG A 651 7.19 0.85 18.42
CA ARG A 651 7.81 -0.12 19.34
C ARG A 651 9.32 0.07 19.41
N LEU A 652 10.00 0.17 18.25
CA LEU A 652 11.43 0.47 18.15
C LEU A 652 11.80 1.81 18.79
N GLU A 653 10.94 2.83 18.67
CA GLU A 653 11.14 4.12 19.34
C GLU A 653 11.11 3.96 20.87
N ARG A 654 10.14 3.23 21.42
CA ARG A 654 10.06 2.94 22.86
C ARG A 654 11.24 2.09 23.36
N MET A 655 11.74 1.19 22.52
CA MET A 655 12.94 0.39 22.79
C MET A 655 14.25 1.20 22.58
N GLY A 656 14.17 2.48 22.23
CA GLY A 656 15.32 3.37 22.10
C GLY A 656 16.13 3.23 20.81
N ALA A 657 15.61 2.54 19.79
CA ALA A 657 16.30 2.28 18.52
C ALA A 657 16.29 3.46 17.52
N ARG A 658 15.66 4.59 17.88
CA ARG A 658 15.60 5.84 17.09
C ARG A 658 15.25 5.62 15.60
N PRO A 659 14.11 4.98 15.29
CA PRO A 659 13.67 4.84 13.92
C PRO A 659 13.27 6.20 13.36
N MET A 660 13.57 6.43 12.08
CA MET A 660 13.28 7.68 11.36
C MET A 660 12.07 7.55 10.43
N GLY A 661 11.71 6.33 10.04
CA GLY A 661 10.58 6.09 9.15
C GLY A 661 10.58 4.68 8.58
N PHE A 662 9.56 4.39 7.78
CA PHE A 662 9.39 3.11 7.12
C PHE A 662 8.78 3.26 5.71
N VAL A 663 8.91 2.21 4.89
CA VAL A 663 8.28 2.08 3.58
C VAL A 663 7.76 0.66 3.40
N ALA A 664 6.56 0.52 2.83
CA ALA A 664 5.91 -0.77 2.63
C ALA A 664 5.45 -0.96 1.18
N ASN A 665 5.63 -2.18 0.67
CA ASN A 665 5.07 -2.66 -0.60
C ASN A 665 4.30 -3.99 -0.38
N ASP A 666 3.93 -4.70 -1.44
CA ASP A 666 3.13 -5.93 -1.32
C ASP A 666 3.87 -7.13 -0.70
N TYR A 667 5.20 -7.12 -0.66
CA TYR A 667 6.01 -8.29 -0.25
C TYR A 667 6.83 -8.02 1.00
N ALA A 668 7.22 -6.76 1.19
CA ALA A 668 8.17 -6.35 2.20
C ALA A 668 7.83 -4.99 2.83
N LEU A 669 8.37 -4.82 4.02
CA LEU A 669 8.36 -3.61 4.82
C LEU A 669 9.81 -3.28 5.21
N SER A 670 10.24 -2.04 5.03
CA SER A 670 11.54 -1.58 5.51
C SER A 670 11.39 -0.46 6.52
N VAL A 671 12.06 -0.57 7.66
CA VAL A 671 12.23 0.47 8.67
C VAL A 671 13.69 0.95 8.64
N TRP A 672 13.94 2.25 8.75
CA TRP A 672 15.30 2.78 8.86
C TRP A 672 15.46 3.70 10.06
N GLY A 673 16.63 3.68 10.68
CA GLY A 673 16.95 4.43 11.90
C GLY A 673 18.38 4.94 11.95
N LEU A 674 18.66 5.67 13.02
CA LEU A 674 20.02 6.18 13.32
C LEU A 674 20.87 5.17 14.08
N CYS A 675 20.25 4.32 14.91
CA CYS A 675 20.95 3.28 15.64
C CYS A 675 21.20 2.06 14.77
N ASP A 676 22.27 1.31 15.05
CA ASP A 676 22.57 0.07 14.35
C ASP A 676 21.64 -1.06 14.78
N LEU A 677 20.59 -1.27 13.98
CA LEU A 677 19.61 -2.34 14.21
C LEU A 677 20.26 -3.73 14.17
N SER A 678 21.32 -3.92 13.36
CA SER A 678 22.03 -5.20 13.30
C SER A 678 22.67 -5.50 14.65
N LEU A 679 23.33 -4.50 15.24
CA LEU A 679 23.96 -4.61 16.56
C LEU A 679 22.92 -4.78 17.68
N LEU A 680 21.81 -4.04 17.61
CA LEU A 680 20.74 -4.13 18.62
C LEU A 680 20.11 -5.53 18.67
N PHE A 681 19.93 -6.19 17.52
CA PHE A 681 19.44 -7.56 17.46
C PHE A 681 20.52 -8.58 17.84
N SER A 682 21.74 -8.43 17.32
CA SER A 682 22.83 -9.38 17.58
C SER A 682 23.28 -9.40 19.04
N SER A 683 23.22 -8.26 19.72
CA SER A 683 23.55 -8.12 21.15
C SER A 683 22.42 -8.56 22.08
N GLY A 684 21.23 -8.87 21.55
CA GLY A 684 20.04 -9.18 22.35
C GLY A 684 19.43 -7.98 23.09
N ARG A 685 19.90 -6.75 22.83
CA ARG A 685 19.33 -5.53 23.43
C ARG A 685 17.89 -5.28 22.96
N ILE A 686 17.57 -5.74 21.76
CA ILE A 686 16.20 -5.86 21.26
C ILE A 686 16.03 -7.28 20.77
N SER A 687 15.10 -8.03 21.36
CA SER A 687 14.71 -9.34 20.84
C SER A 687 13.81 -9.18 19.62
N LEU A 688 14.04 -9.98 18.59
CA LEU A 688 13.13 -10.03 17.44
C LEU A 688 11.80 -10.69 17.80
N ASP A 689 11.78 -11.64 18.73
CA ASP A 689 10.52 -12.25 19.16
C ASP A 689 9.65 -11.19 19.88
N GLU A 690 10.21 -10.45 20.84
CA GLU A 690 9.52 -9.34 21.52
C GLU A 690 9.09 -8.23 20.54
N LEU A 691 9.91 -7.95 19.52
CA LEU A 691 9.58 -6.94 18.53
C LEU A 691 8.33 -7.32 17.71
N PHE A 692 8.10 -8.61 17.47
CA PHE A 692 6.99 -9.14 16.67
C PHE A 692 5.90 -9.85 17.49
N GLU A 693 5.93 -9.75 18.82
CA GLU A 693 4.89 -10.32 19.69
C GLU A 693 3.48 -9.80 19.33
N GLU A 694 2.48 -10.68 19.49
CA GLU A 694 1.09 -10.42 19.11
C GLU A 694 0.46 -9.24 19.88
N ASP A 695 1.00 -8.93 21.06
CA ASP A 695 0.59 -7.79 21.90
C ASP A 695 0.69 -6.42 21.17
N ILE A 696 1.48 -6.35 20.09
CA ILE A 696 1.61 -5.17 19.24
C ILE A 696 0.28 -4.74 18.60
N LEU A 697 -0.66 -5.69 18.45
CA LEU A 697 -1.99 -5.47 17.93
C LEU A 697 -3.01 -5.07 19.00
N GLY A 698 -2.63 -5.11 20.29
CA GLY A 698 -3.47 -4.69 21.42
C GLY A 698 -3.40 -3.18 21.68
N ASP A 699 -3.04 -2.80 22.90
CA ASP A 699 -3.04 -1.41 23.39
C ASP A 699 -2.23 -0.45 22.50
N ASP A 700 -1.18 -0.95 21.84
CA ASP A 700 -0.33 -0.17 20.96
C ASP A 700 -1.01 0.28 19.67
N LEU A 701 -1.81 -0.61 19.09
CA LEU A 701 -2.63 -0.34 17.92
C LEU A 701 -3.78 0.59 18.30
N ASP A 702 -4.49 0.33 19.40
CA ASP A 702 -5.63 1.17 19.82
C ASP A 702 -5.19 2.59 20.20
N ALA A 703 -4.13 2.74 20.99
CA ALA A 703 -3.59 4.04 21.36
C ALA A 703 -3.04 4.80 20.14
N TRP A 704 -2.46 4.08 19.17
CA TRP A 704 -2.00 4.72 17.92
C TRP A 704 -3.17 5.12 17.02
N LEU A 705 -4.14 4.23 16.82
CA LEU A 705 -5.31 4.48 15.98
C LEU A 705 -6.07 5.71 16.47
N ALA A 706 -6.28 5.81 17.79
CA ALA A 706 -7.02 6.89 18.41
C ALA A 706 -6.53 8.29 17.99
N ASP A 707 -5.23 8.50 17.81
CA ASP A 707 -4.63 9.78 17.40
C ASP A 707 -4.28 9.86 15.90
N SER A 708 -4.56 8.80 15.13
CA SER A 708 -4.18 8.71 13.73
C SER A 708 -5.07 9.57 12.80
N SER A 709 -4.46 10.16 11.78
CA SER A 709 -5.19 10.79 10.66
C SER A 709 -6.05 9.76 9.89
N LEU A 710 -5.69 8.47 9.98
CA LEU A 710 -6.43 7.35 9.41
C LEU A 710 -7.81 7.21 10.05
N MET A 711 -7.90 7.26 11.38
CA MET A 711 -9.16 7.19 12.11
C MET A 711 -10.05 8.38 11.83
N LYS A 712 -9.53 9.61 11.93
CA LYS A 712 -10.32 10.82 11.63
C LYS A 712 -10.90 10.80 10.21
N ARG A 713 -10.10 10.34 9.23
CA ARG A 713 -10.55 10.14 7.85
C ARG A 713 -11.64 9.08 7.71
N THR A 714 -11.46 7.93 8.36
CA THR A 714 -12.43 6.82 8.31
C THR A 714 -13.73 7.24 8.99
N PHE A 715 -13.63 7.93 10.12
CA PHE A 715 -14.76 8.53 10.83
C PHE A 715 -15.52 9.52 9.97
N ARG A 716 -14.83 10.38 9.23
CA ARG A 716 -15.47 11.30 8.28
C ARG A 716 -16.32 10.55 7.25
N ASN A 717 -15.84 9.42 6.74
CA ASN A 717 -16.62 8.61 5.80
C ASN A 717 -17.88 8.04 6.49
N CYS A 718 -17.73 7.41 7.67
CA CYS A 718 -18.85 6.89 8.45
C CYS A 718 -19.87 7.99 8.81
N ALA A 719 -19.40 9.16 9.22
CA ALA A 719 -20.25 10.29 9.60
C ALA A 719 -21.02 10.87 8.40
N VAL A 720 -20.43 10.86 7.21
CA VAL A 720 -21.15 11.25 5.98
C VAL A 720 -22.20 10.21 5.61
N ILE A 721 -21.84 8.92 5.62
CA ILE A 721 -22.75 7.82 5.27
C ILE A 721 -23.94 7.77 6.22
N ALA A 722 -23.68 7.85 7.53
CA ALA A 722 -24.71 7.87 8.57
C ALA A 722 -25.57 9.15 8.57
N GLY A 723 -25.25 10.11 7.70
CA GLY A 723 -25.94 11.39 7.59
C GLY A 723 -25.68 12.34 8.77
N LEU A 724 -24.69 12.09 9.62
CA LEU A 724 -24.29 13.03 10.68
C LEU A 724 -23.72 14.31 10.07
N ILE A 725 -22.91 14.17 9.01
CA ILE A 725 -22.33 15.27 8.27
C ILE A 725 -22.92 15.30 6.87
N GLU A 726 -23.73 16.33 6.62
CA GLU A 726 -24.36 16.55 5.33
C GLU A 726 -23.41 17.33 4.40
N ARG A 727 -23.19 16.83 3.18
CA ARG A 727 -22.34 17.48 2.16
C ARG A 727 -23.15 18.47 1.31
N ARG A 728 -24.37 18.09 0.92
CA ARG A 728 -25.20 18.84 -0.02
C ARG A 728 -26.41 19.44 0.68
N HIS A 729 -26.62 20.73 0.50
CA HIS A 729 -27.82 21.45 0.89
C HIS A 729 -28.50 22.05 -0.35
N PRO A 730 -29.78 22.44 -0.29
CA PRO A 730 -30.43 23.12 -1.42
C PRO A 730 -29.65 24.36 -1.87
N GLY A 731 -29.08 24.31 -3.08
CA GLY A 731 -28.30 25.40 -3.68
C GLY A 731 -26.88 25.61 -3.14
N GLN A 732 -26.40 24.76 -2.21
CA GLN A 732 -25.07 24.88 -1.61
C GLN A 732 -24.44 23.49 -1.40
N GLU A 733 -23.13 23.36 -1.63
CA GLU A 733 -22.37 22.13 -1.34
C GLU A 733 -21.17 22.50 -0.46
N LYS A 734 -21.02 21.81 0.68
CA LYS A 734 -19.88 22.04 1.58
C LYS A 734 -18.60 21.58 0.89
N THR A 735 -17.56 22.40 1.03
CA THR A 735 -16.21 22.06 0.54
C THR A 735 -15.62 20.91 1.34
N GLY A 736 -14.68 20.14 0.75
CA GLY A 736 -13.99 19.03 1.43
C GLY A 736 -13.35 19.44 2.76
N ARG A 737 -12.80 20.65 2.83
CA ARG A 737 -12.21 21.22 4.05
C ARG A 737 -13.25 21.51 5.14
N GLN A 738 -14.41 22.07 4.79
CA GLN A 738 -15.50 22.31 5.75
C GLN A 738 -16.01 20.99 6.35
N VAL A 739 -16.12 19.95 5.51
CA VAL A 739 -16.51 18.61 5.96
C VAL A 739 -15.46 18.03 6.91
N THR A 740 -14.17 18.17 6.60
CA THR A 740 -13.06 17.65 7.43
C THR A 740 -12.96 18.34 8.78
N VAL A 741 -13.02 19.68 8.84
CA VAL A 741 -12.98 20.42 10.12
C VAL A 741 -14.14 20.03 11.03
N SER A 742 -15.33 19.86 10.46
CA SER A 742 -16.50 19.41 11.22
C SER A 742 -16.36 17.97 11.71
N SER A 743 -15.80 17.06 10.89
CA SER A 743 -15.64 15.65 11.28
C SER A 743 -14.62 15.46 12.38
N ASP A 744 -13.49 16.17 12.31
CA ASP A 744 -12.41 16.02 13.27
C ASP A 744 -12.84 16.51 14.66
N LEU A 745 -13.55 17.64 14.72
CA LEU A 745 -14.10 18.15 15.98
C LEU A 745 -15.11 17.16 16.60
N ILE A 746 -16.03 16.62 15.80
CA ILE A 746 -17.01 15.65 16.29
C ILE A 746 -16.32 14.37 16.76
N TYR A 747 -15.32 13.88 16.01
CA TYR A 747 -14.53 12.72 16.40
C TYR A 747 -13.87 12.92 17.77
N ASP A 748 -13.18 14.05 17.95
CA ASP A 748 -12.48 14.36 19.20
C ASP A 748 -13.45 14.48 20.39
N VAL A 749 -14.64 15.08 20.19
CA VAL A 749 -15.69 15.18 21.21
C VAL A 749 -16.27 13.81 21.56
N LEU A 750 -16.63 13.00 20.56
CA LEU A 750 -17.17 11.65 20.81
C LEU A 750 -16.15 10.77 21.51
N ARG A 751 -14.87 10.83 21.10
CA ARG A 751 -13.79 10.08 21.76
C ARG A 751 -13.64 10.46 23.23
N ALA A 752 -13.73 11.74 23.55
CA ALA A 752 -13.55 12.23 24.92
C ALA A 752 -14.76 11.95 25.83
N HIS A 753 -15.98 11.95 25.29
CA HIS A 753 -17.21 11.94 26.09
C HIS A 753 -18.09 10.69 25.91
N GLU A 754 -17.96 9.95 24.82
CA GLU A 754 -18.75 8.76 24.48
C GLU A 754 -17.91 7.77 23.64
N PRO A 755 -16.82 7.18 24.19
CA PRO A 755 -15.88 6.37 23.43
C PRO A 755 -16.49 5.09 22.83
N ASP A 756 -17.61 4.63 23.37
CA ASP A 756 -18.35 3.47 22.87
C ASP A 756 -19.41 3.83 21.81
N HIS A 757 -19.48 5.10 21.37
CA HIS A 757 -20.44 5.59 20.38
C HIS A 757 -20.45 4.77 19.08
N ILE A 758 -21.64 4.55 18.49
CA ILE A 758 -21.81 3.63 17.35
C ILE A 758 -20.98 4.00 16.12
N LEU A 759 -20.74 5.28 15.87
CA LEU A 759 -19.89 5.72 14.76
C LEU A 759 -18.41 5.47 15.02
N LEU A 760 -17.96 5.49 16.28
CA LEU A 760 -16.58 5.10 16.60
C LEU A 760 -16.40 3.60 16.40
N LYS A 761 -17.37 2.78 16.82
CA LYS A 761 -17.41 1.34 16.51
C LYS A 761 -17.42 1.06 15.01
N ALA A 762 -18.25 1.76 14.23
CA ALA A 762 -18.28 1.65 12.77
C ALA A 762 -16.95 2.06 12.13
N THR A 763 -16.34 3.13 12.65
CA THR A 763 -15.03 3.63 12.19
C THR A 763 -13.92 2.61 12.41
N TRP A 764 -13.89 2.00 13.60
CA TRP A 764 -12.93 0.97 13.93
C TRP A 764 -13.10 -0.25 13.02
N SER A 765 -14.33 -0.74 12.84
CA SER A 765 -14.64 -1.88 11.96
C SER A 765 -14.21 -1.61 10.50
N ASP A 766 -14.48 -0.42 9.99
CA ASP A 766 -14.08 -0.02 8.63
C ASP A 766 -12.56 0.00 8.44
N ALA A 767 -11.83 0.51 9.44
CA ALA A 767 -10.38 0.57 9.33
C ALA A 767 -9.73 -0.80 9.54
N ALA A 768 -10.26 -1.61 10.45
CA ALA A 768 -9.82 -2.98 10.67
C ALA A 768 -9.95 -3.83 9.40
N GLU A 769 -11.11 -3.77 8.73
CA GLU A 769 -11.37 -4.53 7.50
C GLU A 769 -10.70 -3.93 6.24
N GLY A 770 -10.68 -2.60 6.12
CA GLY A 770 -10.34 -1.94 4.85
C GLY A 770 -8.93 -1.37 4.75
N LEU A 771 -8.34 -0.97 5.88
CA LEU A 771 -7.11 -0.17 5.89
C LEU A 771 -5.96 -0.85 6.64
N LEU A 772 -6.27 -1.72 7.61
CA LEU A 772 -5.31 -2.33 8.51
C LEU A 772 -5.13 -3.84 8.29
N ASP A 773 -6.06 -4.48 7.58
CA ASP A 773 -6.13 -5.93 7.31
C ASP A 773 -5.72 -6.79 8.52
N ILE A 774 -6.29 -6.46 9.68
CA ILE A 774 -5.93 -7.05 10.98
C ILE A 774 -6.24 -8.55 10.97
N SER A 775 -7.27 -8.98 10.25
CA SER A 775 -7.66 -10.39 10.12
C SER A 775 -6.62 -11.27 9.43
N ARG A 776 -5.75 -10.71 8.58
CA ARG A 776 -4.61 -11.47 8.01
C ARG A 776 -3.48 -11.68 9.01
N TYR A 777 -3.45 -10.91 10.10
CA TYR A 777 -2.56 -11.19 11.24
C TYR A 777 -3.11 -12.35 12.08
N GLY A 778 -3.25 -13.53 11.48
CA GLY A 778 -3.20 -14.77 12.23
C GLY A 778 -1.73 -15.07 12.52
N MET A 779 -1.19 -14.58 13.62
CA MET A 779 0.23 -14.67 14.01
C MET A 779 0.73 -16.09 14.34
N ASN A 780 0.22 -17.15 13.71
CA ASN A 780 0.67 -18.53 13.93
C ASN A 780 1.95 -18.91 13.13
N VAL A 781 2.70 -17.94 12.60
CA VAL A 781 3.78 -18.18 11.60
C VAL A 781 5.12 -17.54 12.00
N LEU A 782 5.32 -17.11 13.25
CA LEU A 782 6.59 -16.52 13.68
C LEU A 782 7.52 -17.57 14.29
N THR A 783 8.17 -18.36 13.43
CA THR A 783 9.49 -18.92 13.78
C THR A 783 10.56 -18.04 13.13
N SER A 784 11.14 -17.14 13.95
CA SER A 784 12.15 -16.18 13.53
C SER A 784 13.49 -16.90 13.27
N HIS A 785 14.12 -16.60 12.13
CA HIS A 785 15.52 -16.98 11.88
C HIS A 785 16.30 -15.69 11.68
N VAL A 786 17.12 -15.32 12.66
CA VAL A 786 17.98 -14.14 12.62
C VAL A 786 19.33 -14.56 12.05
N ARG A 787 19.78 -13.92 10.97
CA ARG A 787 21.18 -13.98 10.56
C ARG A 787 21.76 -12.58 10.52
N ASN A 788 22.70 -12.35 11.43
CA ASN A 788 23.51 -11.15 11.47
C ASN A 788 24.48 -11.18 10.29
N TYR A 789 24.36 -10.21 9.39
CA TYR A 789 25.44 -9.91 8.47
C TYR A 789 26.48 -9.06 9.20
N GLN A 790 27.42 -9.72 9.86
CA GLN A 790 28.73 -9.10 10.06
C GLN A 790 29.43 -9.14 8.70
N THR A 791 29.45 -8.02 7.98
CA THR A 791 30.52 -7.83 7.01
C THR A 791 31.82 -7.91 7.79
N ALA A 792 32.63 -8.95 7.55
CA ALA A 792 33.99 -9.01 8.08
C ALA A 792 34.66 -7.66 7.82
N PRO A 793 35.25 -7.00 8.84
CA PRO A 793 35.83 -5.69 8.65
C PRO A 793 36.93 -5.78 7.58
N VAL A 794 36.86 -4.88 6.60
CA VAL A 794 37.79 -4.87 5.47
C VAL A 794 39.02 -4.06 5.87
N CYS A 795 40.14 -4.73 6.08
CA CYS A 795 41.44 -4.10 6.27
C CYS A 795 42.18 -3.90 4.94
N HIS A 796 43.11 -2.94 4.93
CA HIS A 796 44.15 -2.84 3.93
C HIS A 796 45.41 -3.53 4.46
N ASP A 797 45.72 -4.69 3.91
CA ASP A 797 46.85 -5.50 4.37
C ASP A 797 48.18 -4.89 3.92
N ILE A 798 49.12 -4.77 4.87
CA ILE A 798 50.49 -4.31 4.64
C ILE A 798 51.48 -5.22 5.36
N GLN A 799 52.76 -5.17 4.95
CA GLN A 799 53.83 -5.83 5.68
C GLN A 799 54.64 -4.82 6.50
N ILE A 800 54.80 -5.09 7.79
CA ILE A 800 55.70 -4.36 8.69
C ILE A 800 56.70 -5.35 9.26
N ASN A 801 57.99 -5.14 9.00
CA ASN A 801 59.08 -6.00 9.49
C ASN A 801 58.82 -7.51 9.27
N GLY A 802 58.25 -7.85 8.11
CA GLY A 802 57.91 -9.21 7.71
C GLY A 802 56.57 -9.76 8.23
N GLN A 803 55.82 -9.00 9.04
CA GLN A 803 54.50 -9.40 9.55
C GLN A 803 53.37 -8.78 8.73
N LEU A 804 52.34 -9.57 8.44
CA LEU A 804 51.14 -9.10 7.75
C LEU A 804 50.18 -8.47 8.76
N VAL A 805 49.91 -7.17 8.62
CA VAL A 805 48.99 -6.42 9.48
C VAL A 805 47.97 -5.68 8.64
N GLY A 806 46.75 -5.55 9.17
CA GLY A 806 45.64 -4.88 8.52
C GLY A 806 45.46 -3.45 9.03
N LEU A 807 45.43 -2.47 8.12
CA LEU A 807 45.04 -1.09 8.44
C LEU A 807 43.55 -0.88 8.19
N HIS A 808 42.83 -0.30 9.14
CA HIS A 808 41.39 -0.04 8.99
C HIS A 808 41.11 1.47 8.84
N ASP A 809 40.03 1.84 8.16
CA ASP A 809 39.66 3.24 7.89
C ASP A 809 39.25 4.03 9.14
N SER A 810 38.98 3.34 10.26
CA SER A 810 38.80 3.94 11.59
C SER A 810 40.10 4.47 12.20
N GLY A 811 41.27 4.10 11.67
CA GLY A 811 42.58 4.52 12.19
C GLY A 811 43.27 3.51 13.12
N ILE A 812 42.76 2.27 13.21
CA ILE A 812 43.40 1.19 13.98
C ILE A 812 44.29 0.31 13.11
N LEU A 813 45.22 -0.37 13.77
CA LEU A 813 45.91 -1.54 13.24
C LEU A 813 45.31 -2.80 13.84
N TRP A 814 45.05 -3.79 12.99
CA TRP A 814 44.61 -5.13 13.36
C TRP A 814 45.69 -6.14 12.96
N TRP A 815 46.14 -6.96 13.91
CA TRP A 815 47.07 -8.06 13.65
C TRP A 815 46.35 -9.38 13.89
N PRO A 816 45.88 -10.06 12.81
CA PRO A 816 45.04 -11.25 12.92
C PRO A 816 45.71 -12.40 13.67
N ASP A 817 47.00 -12.66 13.39
CA ASP A 817 47.74 -13.81 13.93
C ASP A 817 47.85 -13.77 15.46
N GLU A 818 47.88 -12.57 16.04
CA GLU A 818 47.95 -12.34 17.49
C GLU A 818 46.58 -11.95 18.09
N SER A 819 45.52 -11.88 17.26
CA SER A 819 44.21 -11.30 17.62
C SER A 819 44.35 -9.96 18.37
N LEU A 820 45.26 -9.13 17.89
CA LEU A 820 45.73 -7.93 18.55
C LEU A 820 45.23 -6.67 17.83
N LEU A 821 44.58 -5.79 18.57
CA LEU A 821 44.12 -4.50 18.09
C LEU A 821 44.92 -3.36 18.69
N VAL A 822 45.36 -2.43 17.85
CA VAL A 822 46.22 -1.31 18.27
C VAL A 822 45.57 0.01 17.89
N VAL A 823 45.45 0.89 18.89
CA VAL A 823 44.86 2.22 18.78
C VAL A 823 45.81 3.25 19.36
N ALA A 824 45.91 4.42 18.75
CA ALA A 824 46.82 5.49 19.15
C ALA A 824 46.06 6.74 19.60
N ASP A 825 46.53 7.40 20.66
CA ASP A 825 46.11 8.75 21.09
C ASP A 825 44.59 8.92 21.21
N LEU A 826 43.98 8.21 22.16
CA LEU A 826 42.54 8.31 22.44
C LEU A 826 42.15 9.70 22.94
N HIS A 827 43.03 10.36 23.71
CA HIS A 827 42.82 11.66 24.34
C HIS A 827 41.46 11.82 25.03
N LEU A 828 41.05 10.83 25.82
CA LEU A 828 39.84 10.92 26.62
C LEU A 828 39.91 12.11 27.59
N GLU A 829 38.75 12.69 27.89
CA GLU A 829 38.59 13.86 28.76
C GLU A 829 39.26 15.16 28.26
N LYS A 830 39.52 15.27 26.95
CA LYS A 830 40.01 16.50 26.33
C LYS A 830 39.06 17.69 26.57
N GLY A 831 37.76 17.52 26.35
CA GLY A 831 36.77 18.58 26.62
C GLY A 831 36.77 19.06 28.08
N SER A 832 36.89 18.12 29.02
CA SER A 832 36.98 18.37 30.45
C SER A 832 38.27 19.14 30.82
N SER A 833 39.39 18.85 30.17
CA SER A 833 40.66 19.56 30.35
C SER A 833 40.61 21.02 29.86
N TYR A 834 40.09 21.24 28.64
CA TYR A 834 39.96 22.60 28.08
C TYR A 834 38.96 23.46 28.85
N ALA A 835 37.87 22.87 29.36
CA ALA A 835 36.89 23.58 30.18
C ALA A 835 37.51 24.22 31.43
N ARG A 836 38.49 23.55 32.05
CA ARG A 836 39.25 24.11 33.19
C ARG A 836 40.13 25.31 32.82
N ARG A 837 40.53 25.40 31.55
CA ARG A 837 41.30 26.52 30.99
C ARG A 837 40.40 27.59 30.37
N GLY A 838 39.09 27.53 30.59
CA GLY A 838 38.12 28.52 30.12
C GLY A 838 37.67 28.34 28.67
N VAL A 839 37.99 27.21 28.02
CA VAL A 839 37.63 26.93 26.61
C VAL A 839 36.61 25.79 26.58
N MET A 840 35.40 26.03 26.08
CA MET A 840 34.39 24.98 25.93
C MET A 840 34.52 24.25 24.59
N LEU A 841 34.90 22.98 24.64
CA LEU A 841 34.75 22.04 23.53
C LEU A 841 33.40 21.30 23.66
N PRO A 842 32.86 20.71 22.57
CA PRO A 842 31.61 19.95 22.63
C PRO A 842 31.67 18.85 23.71
N PRO A 843 30.62 18.69 24.54
CA PRO A 843 30.66 17.90 25.78
C PRO A 843 30.67 16.36 25.57
N TYR A 844 30.81 15.89 24.34
CA TYR A 844 30.62 14.48 23.95
C TYR A 844 31.83 13.83 23.27
N ASP A 845 33.03 14.44 23.38
CA ASP A 845 34.26 13.94 22.74
C ASP A 845 34.75 12.59 23.28
N THR A 846 34.74 12.41 24.61
CA THR A 846 35.02 11.11 25.27
C THR A 846 34.02 10.04 24.81
N GLY A 847 32.72 10.38 24.82
CA GLY A 847 31.65 9.46 24.40
C GLY A 847 31.81 9.03 22.94
N ALA A 848 32.02 9.98 22.02
CA ALA A 848 32.22 9.68 20.60
C ALA A 848 33.46 8.82 20.34
N THR A 849 34.55 9.05 21.07
CA THR A 849 35.79 8.26 20.95
C THR A 849 35.58 6.83 21.43
N LEU A 850 34.93 6.64 22.58
CA LEU A 850 34.65 5.32 23.12
C LEU A 850 33.57 4.57 22.31
N GLU A 851 32.57 5.25 21.74
CA GLU A 851 31.60 4.65 20.81
C GLU A 851 32.30 4.15 19.53
N LYS A 852 33.24 4.95 19.00
CA LYS A 852 34.08 4.56 17.86
C LYS A 852 34.97 3.35 18.20
N LEU A 853 35.54 3.32 19.40
CA LEU A 853 36.35 2.19 19.87
C LEU A 853 35.49 0.93 20.05
N ALA A 854 34.30 1.04 20.62
CA ALA A 854 33.35 -0.06 20.75
C ALA A 854 32.99 -0.68 19.40
N GLY A 855 32.65 0.15 18.40
CA GLY A 855 32.33 -0.35 17.06
C GLY A 855 33.50 -1.08 16.39
N VAL A 856 34.74 -0.66 16.66
CA VAL A 856 35.94 -1.37 16.19
C VAL A 856 36.15 -2.68 16.97
N MET A 857 36.00 -2.67 18.28
CA MET A 857 36.16 -3.88 19.09
C MET A 857 35.11 -4.94 18.77
N ASP A 858 33.87 -4.56 18.49
CA ASP A 858 32.82 -5.47 18.05
C ASP A 858 33.10 -6.05 16.65
N ALA A 859 33.74 -5.28 15.78
CA ALA A 859 34.05 -5.72 14.43
C ALA A 859 35.20 -6.74 14.38
N PHE A 860 36.21 -6.58 15.24
CA PHE A 860 37.44 -7.38 15.22
C PHE A 860 37.54 -8.42 16.33
N ASP A 861 36.74 -8.29 17.40
CA ASP A 861 36.77 -9.10 18.62
C ASP A 861 38.19 -9.44 19.12
N PRO A 862 39.02 -8.42 19.43
CA PRO A 862 40.40 -8.63 19.84
C PRO A 862 40.50 -9.43 21.13
N ALA A 863 41.49 -10.33 21.20
CA ALA A 863 41.92 -10.94 22.46
C ALA A 863 42.79 -9.98 23.28
N CYS A 864 43.54 -9.11 22.60
CA CYS A 864 44.43 -8.11 23.20
C CYS A 864 44.23 -6.72 22.56
N VAL A 865 44.23 -5.67 23.38
CA VAL A 865 44.16 -4.27 22.93
C VAL A 865 45.35 -3.48 23.49
N ILE A 866 46.11 -2.83 22.59
CA ILE A 866 47.19 -1.90 22.94
C ILE A 866 46.75 -0.46 22.64
N CYS A 867 46.77 0.40 23.65
CA CYS A 867 46.63 1.84 23.51
C CYS A 867 48.02 2.50 23.52
N LEU A 868 48.43 3.07 22.38
CA LEU A 868 49.78 3.63 22.14
C LEU A 868 49.97 5.06 22.69
N GLY A 869 49.90 5.21 24.01
CA GLY A 869 50.10 6.50 24.69
C GLY A 869 48.98 7.51 24.47
N ASP A 870 49.02 8.56 25.28
CA ASP A 870 48.07 9.69 25.26
C ASP A 870 46.61 9.21 25.25
N SER A 871 46.34 8.18 26.05
CA SER A 871 45.00 7.63 26.25
C SER A 871 44.10 8.66 26.93
N PHE A 872 44.66 9.47 27.82
CA PHE A 872 44.01 10.64 28.41
C PHE A 872 44.69 11.94 27.96
N HIS A 873 43.93 13.04 27.94
CA HIS A 873 44.48 14.33 27.49
C HIS A 873 45.42 15.02 28.52
N ASP A 874 45.36 14.60 29.78
CA ASP A 874 46.28 15.01 30.85
C ASP A 874 46.35 13.92 31.94
N ALA A 875 47.36 14.00 32.82
CA ALA A 875 47.65 13.02 33.86
C ALA A 875 46.49 12.73 34.83
N ASP A 876 45.61 13.71 35.06
CA ASP A 876 44.44 13.56 35.94
C ASP A 876 43.16 13.16 35.16
N GLY A 877 43.26 12.89 33.86
CA GLY A 877 42.12 12.60 33.00
C GLY A 877 41.34 11.36 33.44
N SER A 878 42.04 10.29 33.80
CA SER A 878 41.42 9.02 34.22
C SER A 878 40.61 9.16 35.51
N ASP A 879 41.04 10.01 36.45
CA ASP A 879 40.33 10.25 37.71
C ASP A 879 39.01 10.99 37.49
N ARG A 880 38.94 11.81 36.44
CA ARG A 880 37.79 12.66 36.11
C ARG A 880 36.79 12.01 35.19
N LEU A 881 37.15 10.87 34.60
CA LEU A 881 36.31 10.15 33.66
C LEU A 881 34.91 9.89 34.28
N PRO A 882 33.84 10.46 33.69
CA PRO A 882 32.47 10.30 34.17
C PRO A 882 32.05 8.85 34.29
N ALA A 883 31.20 8.53 35.27
CA ALA A 883 30.78 7.16 35.56
C ALA A 883 30.21 6.39 34.34
N PRO A 884 29.39 6.97 33.44
CA PRO A 884 28.92 6.27 32.25
C PRO A 884 30.04 5.87 31.27
N TYR A 885 31.02 6.75 31.05
CA TYR A 885 32.14 6.49 30.15
C TYR A 885 33.14 5.52 30.77
N ARG A 886 33.32 5.60 32.09
CA ARG A 886 34.09 4.59 32.83
C ARG A 886 33.46 3.21 32.69
N ALA A 887 32.15 3.09 32.90
CA ALA A 887 31.44 1.83 32.72
C ALA A 887 31.58 1.29 31.29
N MET A 888 31.48 2.16 30.28
CA MET A 888 31.67 1.78 28.88
C MET A 888 33.08 1.25 28.61
N LEU A 889 34.12 1.95 29.07
CA LEU A 889 35.51 1.51 28.93
C LEU A 889 35.78 0.20 29.70
N THR A 890 35.25 0.05 30.92
CA THR A 890 35.36 -1.21 31.67
C THR A 890 34.69 -2.36 30.91
N THR A 891 33.53 -2.15 30.29
CA THR A 891 32.88 -3.18 29.45
C THR A 891 33.75 -3.58 28.27
N LEU A 892 34.39 -2.62 27.60
CA LEU A 892 35.32 -2.90 26.50
C LEU A 892 36.51 -3.77 26.97
N GLN A 893 36.99 -3.53 28.18
CA GLN A 893 38.11 -4.27 28.78
C GLN A 893 37.75 -5.70 29.22
N LEU A 894 36.47 -6.01 29.44
CA LEU A 894 36.06 -7.32 29.96
C LEU A 894 36.46 -8.45 29.01
N GLY A 895 37.11 -9.48 29.56
CA GLY A 895 37.50 -10.70 28.85
C GLY A 895 38.69 -10.54 27.90
N ARG A 896 39.41 -9.41 27.95
CA ARG A 896 40.52 -9.09 27.05
C ARG A 896 41.75 -8.67 27.83
N GLU A 897 42.92 -8.94 27.25
CA GLU A 897 44.15 -8.31 27.69
C GLU A 897 44.14 -6.84 27.24
N TRP A 898 44.49 -5.93 28.15
CA TRP A 898 44.47 -4.51 27.87
C TRP A 898 45.78 -3.87 28.32
N ILE A 899 46.44 -3.17 27.41
CA ILE A 899 47.78 -2.62 27.64
C ILE A 899 47.76 -1.12 27.37
N TRP A 900 48.13 -0.36 28.37
CA TRP A 900 48.31 1.09 28.34
C TRP A 900 49.80 1.37 28.15
N VAL A 901 50.21 1.77 26.94
CA VAL A 901 51.54 2.36 26.75
C VAL A 901 51.50 3.78 27.29
N THR A 902 52.48 4.20 28.08
CA THR A 902 52.53 5.56 28.65
C THR A 902 52.77 6.62 27.56
N GLY A 903 52.04 7.73 27.63
CA GLY A 903 52.23 8.90 26.77
C GLY A 903 52.89 10.07 27.49
N ASN A 904 53.20 11.13 26.74
CA ASN A 904 53.73 12.36 27.33
C ASN A 904 52.64 13.21 28.01
N HIS A 905 51.37 13.02 27.65
CA HIS A 905 50.23 13.64 28.33
C HIS A 905 49.75 12.84 29.56
N ASP A 906 49.91 11.52 29.54
CA ASP A 906 49.51 10.60 30.61
C ASP A 906 50.67 9.65 31.03
N PRO A 907 51.74 10.19 31.63
CA PRO A 907 52.95 9.42 31.98
C PRO A 907 52.75 8.49 33.20
N VAL A 908 51.52 8.36 33.71
CA VAL A 908 51.16 7.60 34.90
C VAL A 908 50.03 6.64 34.58
N ALA A 909 50.02 5.50 35.28
CA ALA A 909 49.00 4.47 35.08
C ALA A 909 47.57 5.04 35.29
N PRO A 910 46.62 4.76 34.38
CA PRO A 910 45.24 5.20 34.53
C PRO A 910 44.61 4.67 35.83
N VAL A 911 44.10 5.58 36.66
CA VAL A 911 43.55 5.23 37.97
C VAL A 911 42.10 4.72 37.83
N ARG A 912 41.76 3.66 38.57
CA ARG A 912 40.43 3.00 38.57
C ARG A 912 40.00 2.49 37.19
N LEU A 913 40.94 1.95 36.42
CA LEU A 913 40.72 1.25 35.15
C LEU A 913 41.53 -0.06 35.15
N CYS A 914 41.09 -1.03 34.36
CA CYS A 914 41.80 -2.31 34.21
C CYS A 914 42.93 -2.18 33.18
N GLY A 915 43.83 -3.16 33.13
CA GLY A 915 44.92 -3.25 32.16
C GLY A 915 46.31 -3.03 32.77
N GLU A 916 47.33 -3.50 32.06
CA GLU A 916 48.74 -3.32 32.41
C GLU A 916 49.26 -2.00 31.84
N THR A 917 50.08 -1.27 32.59
CA THR A 917 50.73 -0.03 32.11
C THR A 917 52.21 -0.28 31.90
N VAL A 918 52.72 0.05 30.71
CA VAL A 918 54.11 -0.17 30.29
C VAL A 918 54.64 1.05 29.53
N ASP A 919 55.96 1.24 29.50
CA ASP A 919 56.56 2.30 28.67
C ASP A 919 56.72 1.89 27.20
N GLU A 920 56.99 0.60 26.96
CA GLU A 920 57.01 -0.02 25.65
C GLU A 920 56.73 -1.52 25.78
N ILE A 921 56.23 -2.14 24.71
CA ILE A 921 56.00 -3.59 24.65
C ILE A 921 56.45 -4.18 23.33
N THR A 922 56.97 -5.41 23.36
CA THR A 922 57.37 -6.16 22.16
C THR A 922 56.48 -7.40 22.02
N VAL A 923 55.82 -7.55 20.88
CA VAL A 923 55.05 -8.74 20.52
C VAL A 923 55.61 -9.28 19.21
N GLY A 924 56.21 -10.48 19.27
CA GLY A 924 56.95 -11.05 18.16
C GLY A 924 58.05 -10.09 17.64
N PRO A 925 58.13 -9.81 16.33
CA PRO A 925 59.11 -8.90 15.75
C PRO A 925 58.66 -7.42 15.73
N LEU A 926 57.51 -7.08 16.32
CA LEU A 926 56.98 -5.70 16.36
C LEU A 926 57.13 -5.10 17.77
N LYS A 927 57.47 -3.81 17.81
CA LYS A 927 57.69 -3.03 19.04
C LYS A 927 56.72 -1.86 19.08
N PHE A 928 55.98 -1.74 20.16
CA PHE A 928 54.92 -0.76 20.37
C PHE A 928 55.35 0.26 21.42
N ARG A 929 55.28 1.55 21.06
CA ARG A 929 55.63 2.68 21.94
C ARG A 929 54.85 3.94 21.56
N HIS A 930 54.80 4.91 22.45
CA HIS A 930 54.18 6.20 22.14
C HIS A 930 55.10 7.07 21.27
N GLU A 931 56.31 7.42 21.77
CA GLU A 931 57.26 8.28 21.07
C GLU A 931 58.17 7.49 20.11
N PRO A 932 58.36 7.92 18.85
CA PRO A 932 59.25 7.26 17.90
C PRO A 932 60.74 7.46 18.23
N VAL A 933 61.60 6.52 17.86
CA VAL A 933 63.05 6.73 17.89
C VAL A 933 63.46 7.67 16.75
N GLU A 934 64.01 8.84 17.10
CA GLU A 934 64.43 9.90 16.16
C GLU A 934 65.76 9.62 15.43
N GLU A 935 66.00 8.39 15.00
CA GLU A 935 67.19 8.01 14.22
C GLU A 935 66.85 7.02 13.08
N ILE A 936 67.23 7.36 11.84
CA ILE A 936 66.97 6.55 10.65
C ILE A 936 67.92 5.34 10.61
N GLY A 937 67.36 4.13 10.42
CA GLY A 937 68.14 2.94 10.06
C GLY A 937 68.88 2.26 11.22
N VAL A 938 68.52 2.58 12.47
CA VAL A 938 69.06 1.92 13.67
C VAL A 938 68.28 0.63 13.95
N GLU A 939 68.95 -0.46 14.36
CA GLU A 939 68.29 -1.73 14.72
C GLU A 939 67.15 -1.56 15.74
N ARG A 940 67.25 -0.54 16.62
CA ARG A 940 66.24 -0.23 17.63
C ARG A 940 64.90 0.24 17.04
N ALA A 941 64.89 0.74 15.80
CA ALA A 941 63.69 1.23 15.09
C ALA A 941 63.07 0.18 14.14
N ALA A 942 63.70 -0.99 13.97
CA ALA A 942 63.14 -2.08 13.16
C ALA A 942 61.91 -2.70 13.86
N GLY A 943 60.79 -2.77 13.13
CA GLY A 943 59.51 -3.27 13.66
C GLY A 943 58.75 -2.28 14.54
N GLU A 944 59.13 -1.00 14.54
CA GLU A 944 58.52 0.01 15.40
C GLU A 944 57.11 0.41 14.94
N ILE A 945 56.17 0.46 15.89
CA ILE A 945 54.80 0.94 15.72
C ILE A 945 54.53 2.00 16.80
N CYS A 946 54.15 3.21 16.39
CA CYS A 946 53.91 4.32 17.33
C CYS A 946 52.72 5.22 16.99
N GLY A 947 52.24 5.97 17.98
CA GLY A 947 51.07 6.86 17.85
C GLY A 947 51.40 8.36 17.73
N HIS A 948 52.51 8.79 18.34
CA HIS A 948 52.88 10.20 18.44
C HIS A 948 53.04 10.90 17.06
N LEU A 949 52.99 12.23 17.05
CA LEU A 949 53.01 13.14 15.87
C LEU A 949 51.72 13.18 15.01
N HIS A 950 50.75 12.29 15.24
CA HIS A 950 49.40 12.33 14.64
C HIS A 950 49.41 12.62 13.12
N PRO A 951 49.90 11.69 12.29
CA PRO A 951 50.12 11.90 10.87
C PRO A 951 48.88 12.33 10.10
N VAL A 952 49.03 13.43 9.35
CA VAL A 952 48.06 13.95 8.40
C VAL A 952 48.73 14.11 7.04
N ALA A 953 48.02 13.77 5.97
CA ALA A 953 48.50 13.97 4.61
C ALA A 953 47.56 14.91 3.86
N ARG A 954 48.17 15.77 3.03
CA ARG A 954 47.46 16.62 2.09
C ARG A 954 47.78 16.20 0.67
N VAL A 955 46.74 15.99 -0.13
CA VAL A 955 46.84 15.63 -1.55
C VAL A 955 46.04 16.61 -2.40
N ARG A 956 46.54 16.93 -3.61
CA ARG A 956 45.85 17.79 -4.58
C ARG A 956 45.45 16.98 -5.80
N ARG A 957 44.16 16.98 -6.16
CA ARG A 957 43.62 16.29 -7.35
C ARG A 957 42.49 17.12 -7.96
N PHE A 958 42.49 17.29 -9.28
CA PHE A 958 41.48 18.05 -10.03
C PHE A 958 41.23 19.48 -9.48
N GLY A 959 42.29 20.20 -9.10
CA GLY A 959 42.19 21.58 -8.60
C GLY A 959 41.68 21.71 -7.16
N ARG A 960 41.35 20.62 -6.46
CA ARG A 960 40.94 20.61 -5.05
C ARG A 960 42.01 19.96 -4.18
N SER A 961 42.22 20.47 -2.96
CA SER A 961 43.12 19.87 -1.96
C SER A 961 42.32 19.23 -0.82
N ILE A 962 42.68 18.00 -0.44
CA ILE A 962 42.08 17.26 0.67
C ILE A 962 43.17 17.01 1.71
N ARG A 963 42.87 17.34 2.98
CA ARG A 963 43.73 17.08 4.15
C ARG A 963 42.99 16.12 5.08
N ARG A 964 43.61 14.97 5.38
CA ARG A 964 43.02 13.89 6.20
C ARG A 964 44.11 13.19 7.01
N SER A 965 43.75 12.67 8.18
CA SER A 965 44.60 11.77 8.95
C SER A 965 45.00 10.56 8.09
N CYS A 966 46.18 10.01 8.35
CA CYS A 966 46.70 8.90 7.57
C CYS A 966 47.64 8.03 8.40
N PHE A 967 47.80 6.77 8.02
CA PHE A 967 48.96 5.98 8.43
C PHE A 967 50.19 6.36 7.58
N ILE A 968 51.40 6.25 8.12
CA ILE A 968 52.66 6.41 7.38
C ILE A 968 53.62 5.26 7.68
N THR A 969 54.22 4.68 6.62
CA THR A 969 55.15 3.55 6.76
C THR A 969 56.15 3.48 5.60
N ASP A 970 57.33 2.93 5.88
CA ASP A 970 58.36 2.52 4.92
C ASP A 970 58.49 0.97 4.80
N GLY A 971 57.59 0.23 5.47
CA GLY A 971 57.64 -1.24 5.58
C GLY A 971 58.50 -1.77 6.74
N THR A 972 59.35 -0.94 7.33
CA THR A 972 60.15 -1.30 8.52
C THR A 972 59.54 -0.79 9.82
N ARG A 973 58.79 0.31 9.75
CA ARG A 973 58.05 0.92 10.87
C ARG A 973 56.77 1.61 10.42
N LEU A 974 55.87 1.87 11.36
CA LEU A 974 54.53 2.43 11.12
C LEU A 974 54.18 3.49 12.18
N VAL A 975 53.67 4.64 11.74
CA VAL A 975 53.04 5.63 12.64
C VAL A 975 51.54 5.64 12.38
N LEU A 976 50.75 5.45 13.45
CA LEU A 976 49.29 5.46 13.43
C LEU A 976 48.76 6.89 13.53
N PRO A 977 47.60 7.20 12.92
CA PRO A 977 46.91 8.46 13.20
C PRO A 977 46.25 8.44 14.59
N ALA A 978 46.07 9.62 15.17
CA ALA A 978 45.29 9.74 16.40
C ALA A 978 43.85 9.24 16.22
N PHE A 979 43.37 8.45 17.19
CA PHE A 979 42.05 7.87 17.16
C PHE A 979 40.97 8.81 17.72
N GLY A 980 41.36 9.69 18.66
CA GLY A 980 40.46 10.63 19.34
C GLY A 980 39.68 11.55 18.40
N ALA A 981 38.41 11.81 18.74
CA ALA A 981 37.45 12.50 17.87
C ALA A 981 37.82 13.96 17.51
N LEU A 982 38.65 14.64 18.31
CA LEU A 982 39.00 16.06 18.15
C LEU A 982 40.51 16.31 18.10
N THR A 983 41.31 15.36 17.63
CA THR A 983 42.77 15.46 17.63
C THR A 983 43.31 16.14 16.37
N GLY A 984 44.13 17.18 16.56
CA GLY A 984 44.86 17.82 15.46
C GLY A 984 46.08 16.98 15.08
N GLY A 985 46.47 17.04 13.81
CA GLY A 985 47.60 16.24 13.31
C GLY A 985 48.60 17.02 12.48
N LEU A 986 49.84 16.54 12.46
CA LEU A 986 50.98 17.16 11.80
C LEU A 986 51.10 16.63 10.36
N ASN A 987 51.39 17.52 9.41
CA ASN A 987 51.55 17.10 8.03
C ASN A 987 52.80 16.22 7.89
N VAL A 988 52.69 15.07 7.21
CA VAL A 988 53.80 14.13 6.98
C VAL A 988 54.98 14.71 6.18
N THR A 989 54.85 15.93 5.65
CA THR A 989 55.95 16.69 5.03
C THR A 989 56.71 17.59 6.01
N ASP A 990 56.28 17.65 7.28
CA ASP A 990 56.96 18.40 8.34
C ASP A 990 58.35 17.82 8.64
N ARG A 991 59.25 18.66 9.17
CA ARG A 991 60.62 18.28 9.55
C ARG A 991 60.66 17.14 10.58
N ALA A 992 59.65 17.02 11.45
CA ALA A 992 59.58 15.95 12.45
C ALA A 992 59.52 14.55 11.81
N TYR A 993 58.93 14.41 10.62
CA TYR A 993 58.91 13.15 9.89
C TYR A 993 60.20 12.90 9.10
N ALA A 994 61.06 13.90 8.91
CA ALA A 994 62.30 13.77 8.15
C ALA A 994 63.44 13.13 8.96
N THR A 995 63.37 13.15 10.29
CA THR A 995 64.27 12.39 11.19
C THR A 995 63.84 10.93 11.30
N LEU A 996 62.58 10.65 10.96
CA LEU A 996 62.00 9.33 10.98
C LEU A 996 62.20 8.67 9.61
N PHE A 997 61.55 9.20 8.56
CA PHE A 997 61.46 8.57 7.26
C PHE A 997 62.46 9.20 6.27
N ASN A 998 63.11 8.36 5.46
CA ASN A 998 63.94 8.87 4.36
C ASN A 998 63.06 9.59 3.32
N ARG A 999 63.48 10.79 2.90
CA ARG A 999 62.72 11.64 1.98
C ARG A 999 62.44 10.85 0.69
N ARG A 1000 61.15 10.70 0.38
CA ARG A 1000 60.59 10.00 -0.80
C ARG A 1000 60.52 8.46 -0.72
N GLN A 1001 60.89 7.84 0.40
CA GLN A 1001 60.81 6.38 0.58
C GLN A 1001 59.80 6.00 1.68
N PHE A 1002 58.56 6.45 1.53
CA PHE A 1002 57.46 6.04 2.40
C PHE A 1002 56.12 6.12 1.66
N SER A 1003 55.15 5.36 2.18
CA SER A 1003 53.75 5.34 1.75
C SER A 1003 52.87 5.90 2.85
N VAL A 1004 51.75 6.52 2.45
CA VAL A 1004 50.70 6.96 3.35
C VAL A 1004 49.36 6.37 2.95
N PHE A 1005 48.54 6.06 3.95
CA PHE A 1005 47.18 5.54 3.76
C PHE A 1005 46.20 6.53 4.37
N LEU A 1006 45.58 7.37 3.53
CA LEU A 1006 44.64 8.40 3.98
C LEU A 1006 43.30 7.76 4.37
N LEU A 1007 42.76 8.20 5.50
CA LEU A 1007 41.46 7.76 6.01
C LEU A 1007 40.32 8.38 5.19
N GLY A 1008 39.53 7.50 4.55
CA GLY A 1008 38.27 7.82 3.88
C GLY A 1008 37.05 7.59 4.76
N ASN A 1009 35.85 7.68 4.19
CA ASN A 1009 34.60 7.41 4.93
C ASN A 1009 34.26 5.90 5.00
N ASP A 1010 34.83 5.10 4.09
CA ASP A 1010 34.50 3.69 3.87
C ASP A 1010 35.68 2.84 3.34
N ARG A 1011 36.88 3.44 3.24
CA ARG A 1011 38.12 2.78 2.77
C ARG A 1011 39.36 3.64 2.99
N LEU A 1012 40.53 3.01 2.93
CA LEU A 1012 41.82 3.68 2.89
C LEU A 1012 42.24 4.03 1.45
N PHE A 1013 42.91 5.17 1.29
CA PHE A 1013 43.46 5.61 0.02
C PHE A 1013 44.99 5.66 0.07
N PRO A 1014 45.71 4.76 -0.63
CA PRO A 1014 47.16 4.73 -0.63
C PRO A 1014 47.76 5.82 -1.53
N PHE A 1015 48.79 6.49 -1.04
CA PHE A 1015 49.61 7.44 -1.80
C PHE A 1015 51.09 7.26 -1.49
N THR A 1016 51.94 7.52 -2.48
CA THR A 1016 53.39 7.60 -2.27
C THR A 1016 53.80 9.01 -1.90
N ALA A 1017 54.93 9.15 -1.20
CA ALA A 1017 55.49 10.43 -0.77
C ALA A 1017 55.57 11.50 -1.89
N SER A 1018 55.78 11.10 -3.15
CA SER A 1018 55.85 12.00 -4.32
C SER A 1018 54.56 12.78 -4.62
N ARG A 1019 53.40 12.32 -4.14
CA ARG A 1019 52.08 12.91 -4.42
C ARG A 1019 51.57 13.83 -3.30
N LEU A 1020 52.35 13.98 -2.23
CA LEU A 1020 51.97 14.73 -1.03
C LEU A 1020 52.39 16.19 -1.17
N VAL A 1021 51.60 17.09 -0.58
CA VAL A 1021 51.89 18.52 -0.57
C VAL A 1021 51.93 19.05 0.87
N GLY A 1022 52.72 20.09 1.11
CA GLY A 1022 52.78 20.79 2.39
C GLY A 1022 51.46 21.46 2.78
N ASP A 1023 51.38 21.86 4.05
CA ASP A 1023 50.26 22.64 4.59
C ASP A 1023 50.11 24.03 3.95
#